data_AF-A6G5Q1-F1
#
_entry.id   AF-A6G5Q1-F1
#
_cell.length_a   1.000
_cell.length_b   1.000
_cell.length_c   1.000
_cell.angle_alpha   90.00
_cell.angle_beta   90.00
_cell.angle_gamma   90.00
#
_symmetry.space_group_name_H-M   'P 1'
#
loop_
_entity.id
_entity.type
_entity.pdbx_description
1 polymer ?
#
loop_
_entity_poly.entity_id
_entity_poly.type
_entity_poly.pdbx_seq_one_letter_code
_entity_poly.pdbx_strand_id
1 'polypeptide(L)'
;MASRPLLLRHGVSSGRFALSAILASLPVLAASTGCLTIPEDLETPTGTAAAPSSAQELLDRHISASGGAEALGALSQRTVEARVVFKAQEGCEAGAQDCIWEDTEGQFVLYSTADGRMYRRMVVGDNVLERGFDGETGWQLQQEPQLLMLEDPSATPILREDALLHWYFGVAERSDLALELLPTRTIQSEQGVRELDGVRWFAASETSPESEKWFDRSTGLLYEELERDTETGDLVRRVYSDYRDVDGAQVAWQIDQITEVEGLPAQVVELHLQVVHHRDVREDMFAVPELGPTEPAQDVLLANLLAAKSDAEAAPKELEPQVRWARAAFQAAHFGEAAIAAKAALALDAKEIEAQYILARVSLLQGKLKDADTKLRGAVKNGLRTDEAARQLAWIHLRQGQWQKAGADLAAAGFPVIGERYAAFEGKPLQASMKGCVTTLPFVEGVDDVIILEIKADDATLRMLFDTGASDLLMSDQQAHSLVIGTDAMAPLAAGGPNLPQGQLESLGLGDMTVKNVPVTMFPADQLGAVVGMTGVDGVIGIRPFAGRQLTVDREKRELEIVDTGRKCAKQQKANQVGAEVPFYVHETHYIYLRGEMNGAEGVYLLNTGMRGADLTANEGAYAHAGIGAPPMQAGVPTLAGIERFALGEYTRTNLGAAWGFLYQNATSDMFRLDGMLGLEVLGRGRWTLDYSTQTLFIQAPPEPAPAEKTKAEAAPAKKPEAAPAK
;
A
#
# COMPACT_ATOMS: atom_id res chain seq x y z
N MET A 1 22.31 -11.97 0.74
CA MET A 1 22.03 -13.40 0.93
C MET A 1 21.56 -13.63 2.36
N ALA A 2 20.25 -13.63 2.58
CA ALA A 2 19.58 -14.19 3.76
C ALA A 2 18.07 -14.08 3.53
N SER A 3 17.44 -15.19 3.14
CA SER A 3 15.99 -15.34 3.09
C SER A 3 15.53 -15.98 4.40
N ARG A 4 14.52 -15.40 5.04
CA ARG A 4 13.67 -16.05 6.05
C ARG A 4 12.27 -15.43 5.97
N PRO A 5 11.22 -16.21 5.77
CA PRO A 5 9.90 -15.88 6.30
C PRO A 5 9.73 -16.53 7.68
N LEU A 6 9.01 -15.81 8.53
CA LEU A 6 8.70 -16.14 9.91
C LEU A 6 7.38 -16.93 9.97
N LEU A 7 7.37 -17.94 10.84
CA LEU A 7 6.24 -18.78 11.24
C LEU A 7 5.09 -17.99 11.89
N LEU A 8 3.87 -18.48 11.68
CA LEU A 8 2.80 -18.46 12.69
C LEU A 8 2.19 -19.87 12.79
N ARG A 9 2.49 -20.54 13.91
CA ARG A 9 1.74 -21.67 14.46
C ARG A 9 0.42 -21.16 15.01
N HIS A 10 -0.60 -22.00 15.08
CA HIS A 10 -1.33 -22.38 16.31
C HIS A 10 -2.04 -23.72 16.06
N GLY A 11 -2.01 -24.61 17.05
CA GLY A 11 -2.68 -25.90 17.00
C GLY A 11 -3.41 -26.19 18.31
N VAL A 12 -4.57 -26.86 18.22
CA VAL A 12 -5.25 -27.65 19.27
C VAL A 12 -6.13 -28.66 18.52
N SER A 13 -5.75 -29.93 18.37
CA SER A 13 -6.03 -31.08 19.26
C SER A 13 -7.52 -31.42 19.47
N SER A 14 -7.92 -32.50 18.79
CA SER A 14 -8.65 -33.70 19.29
C SER A 14 -10.14 -33.64 19.63
N GLY A 15 -10.90 -34.56 19.02
CA GLY A 15 -12.26 -34.91 19.42
C GLY A 15 -12.90 -36.02 18.57
N ARG A 16 -12.41 -37.27 18.68
CA ARG A 16 -13.09 -38.48 18.16
C ARG A 16 -14.39 -38.73 18.95
N PHE A 17 -15.51 -38.96 18.26
CA PHE A 17 -16.58 -39.83 18.77
C PHE A 17 -17.16 -40.68 17.65
N ALA A 18 -17.38 -41.95 18.00
CA ALA A 18 -17.71 -43.05 17.11
C ALA A 18 -19.23 -43.25 16.94
N LEU A 19 -19.57 -43.86 15.80
CA LEU A 19 -20.66 -44.79 15.51
C LEU A 19 -21.94 -44.75 16.35
N SER A 20 -23.08 -44.61 15.66
CA SER A 20 -24.20 -45.54 15.84
C SER A 20 -25.03 -45.68 14.58
N ALA A 21 -25.13 -46.92 14.11
CA ALA A 21 -26.02 -47.39 13.08
C ALA A 21 -27.43 -47.59 13.63
N ILE A 22 -28.46 -47.26 12.85
CA ILE A 22 -29.78 -47.89 12.97
C ILE A 22 -30.33 -48.16 11.56
N LEU A 23 -30.44 -49.45 11.23
CA LEU A 23 -31.29 -49.99 10.18
C LEU A 23 -32.76 -49.70 10.48
N ALA A 24 -33.52 -49.32 9.46
CA ALA A 24 -34.95 -49.62 9.40
C ALA A 24 -35.33 -49.99 7.95
N SER A 25 -36.03 -51.11 7.84
CA SER A 25 -36.34 -51.87 6.65
C SER A 25 -37.78 -51.63 6.15
N LEU A 26 -37.93 -51.61 4.82
CA LEU A 26 -39.08 -52.05 4.00
C LEU A 26 -40.37 -51.17 4.01
N PRO A 27 -41.21 -51.18 2.94
CA PRO A 27 -41.34 -52.24 1.92
C PRO A 27 -41.33 -51.81 0.44
N VAL A 28 -40.99 -52.80 -0.38
CA VAL A 28 -41.21 -52.91 -1.82
C VAL A 28 -42.72 -52.88 -2.12
N LEU A 29 -43.12 -52.01 -3.06
CA LEU A 29 -44.40 -52.11 -3.77
C LEU A 29 -44.10 -52.09 -5.26
N ALA A 30 -44.35 -53.24 -5.89
CA ALA A 30 -44.38 -53.42 -7.33
C ALA A 30 -45.83 -53.35 -7.81
N ALA A 31 -46.11 -52.47 -8.79
CA ALA A 31 -47.25 -52.52 -9.71
C ALA A 31 -46.87 -51.58 -10.88
N SER A 32 -46.35 -52.13 -11.97
CA SER A 32 -47.08 -52.51 -13.19
C SER A 32 -47.33 -51.35 -14.16
N THR A 33 -46.58 -51.40 -15.26
CA THR A 33 -47.03 -51.18 -16.64
C THR A 33 -47.74 -49.86 -16.96
N GLY A 34 -46.94 -48.85 -17.29
CA GLY A 34 -47.29 -47.80 -18.24
C GLY A 34 -46.16 -47.69 -19.25
N CYS A 35 -46.34 -48.31 -20.43
CA CYS A 35 -45.39 -48.23 -21.53
C CYS A 35 -45.23 -46.78 -21.98
N LEU A 36 -44.09 -46.17 -21.66
CA LEU A 36 -43.57 -45.03 -22.41
C LEU A 36 -42.90 -45.60 -23.65
N THR A 37 -43.61 -45.49 -24.77
CA THR A 37 -43.07 -45.68 -26.11
C THR A 37 -41.95 -44.68 -26.33
N ILE A 38 -40.72 -45.20 -26.37
CA ILE A 38 -39.57 -44.51 -26.95
C ILE A 38 -39.88 -44.39 -28.45
N PRO A 39 -39.84 -43.19 -29.06
CA PRO A 39 -39.80 -43.09 -30.50
C PRO A 39 -38.52 -43.79 -30.98
N GLU A 40 -38.66 -44.98 -31.55
CA GLU A 40 -37.64 -45.58 -32.42
C GLU A 40 -37.62 -44.76 -33.71
N ASP A 41 -36.95 -43.61 -33.65
CA ASP A 41 -36.40 -42.85 -34.79
C ASP A 41 -35.49 -41.75 -34.21
N LEU A 42 -34.41 -42.17 -33.56
CA LEU A 42 -33.17 -41.41 -33.60
C LEU A 42 -32.29 -42.15 -34.60
N GLU A 43 -32.30 -41.69 -35.84
CA GLU A 43 -31.26 -42.05 -36.80
C GLU A 43 -29.91 -41.78 -36.14
N THR A 44 -29.18 -42.83 -35.78
CA THR A 44 -27.76 -42.74 -35.52
C THR A 44 -27.11 -42.27 -36.83
N PRO A 45 -26.43 -41.11 -36.88
CA PRO A 45 -25.72 -40.73 -38.08
C PRO A 45 -24.53 -41.70 -38.26
N THR A 46 -24.75 -42.76 -39.02
CA THR A 46 -23.70 -43.68 -39.49
C THR A 46 -22.89 -43.03 -40.60
N GLY A 47 -22.11 -42.02 -40.22
CA GLY A 47 -21.07 -41.42 -41.04
C GLY A 47 -20.11 -40.69 -40.10
N THR A 48 -18.82 -41.07 -40.12
CA THR A 48 -17.78 -40.32 -39.42
C THR A 48 -17.86 -38.87 -39.90
N ALA A 49 -18.28 -37.96 -39.02
CA ALA A 49 -18.42 -36.55 -39.39
C ALA A 49 -17.09 -36.06 -39.99
N ALA A 50 -17.14 -35.38 -41.14
CA ALA A 50 -15.92 -34.86 -41.75
C ALA A 50 -15.30 -33.77 -40.87
N ALA A 51 -13.98 -33.57 -40.94
CA ALA A 51 -13.31 -32.45 -40.30
C ALA A 51 -13.97 -31.11 -40.70
N PRO A 52 -14.11 -30.14 -39.78
CA PRO A 52 -14.63 -28.82 -40.11
C PRO A 52 -13.71 -28.10 -41.10
N SER A 53 -14.29 -27.30 -41.97
CA SER A 53 -13.59 -26.50 -42.97
C SER A 53 -13.31 -25.07 -42.52
N SER A 54 -13.93 -24.63 -41.41
CA SER A 54 -13.72 -23.31 -40.81
C SER A 54 -13.94 -23.35 -39.29
N ALA A 55 -13.40 -22.36 -38.57
CA ALA A 55 -13.65 -22.19 -37.14
C ALA A 55 -15.15 -21.97 -36.85
N GLN A 56 -15.86 -21.22 -37.71
CA GLN A 56 -17.30 -21.01 -37.57
C GLN A 56 -18.08 -22.32 -37.66
N GLU A 57 -17.76 -23.18 -38.63
CA GLU A 57 -18.41 -24.48 -38.77
C GLU A 57 -18.19 -25.36 -37.52
N LEU A 58 -16.99 -25.32 -36.93
CA LEU A 58 -16.69 -26.03 -35.69
C LEU A 58 -17.55 -25.51 -34.52
N LEU A 59 -17.67 -24.19 -34.38
CA LEU A 59 -18.50 -23.57 -33.34
C LEU A 59 -20.00 -23.84 -33.55
N ASP A 60 -20.50 -23.83 -34.79
CA ASP A 60 -21.90 -24.13 -35.10
C ASP A 60 -22.26 -25.58 -34.75
N ARG A 61 -21.34 -26.51 -35.00
CA ARG A 61 -21.48 -27.92 -34.58
C ARG A 61 -21.53 -28.02 -33.06
N HIS A 62 -20.67 -27.27 -32.36
CA HIS A 62 -20.69 -27.23 -30.91
C HIS A 62 -22.00 -26.65 -30.36
N ILE A 63 -22.47 -25.52 -30.90
CA ILE A 63 -23.77 -24.93 -30.53
C ILE A 63 -24.90 -25.94 -30.71
N SER A 64 -24.90 -26.67 -31.83
CA SER A 64 -25.89 -27.70 -32.12
C SER A 64 -25.84 -28.85 -31.12
N ALA A 65 -24.63 -29.33 -30.77
CA ALA A 65 -24.42 -30.39 -29.80
C ALA A 65 -24.76 -29.98 -28.36
N SER A 66 -24.52 -28.71 -28.02
CA SER A 66 -24.71 -28.18 -26.66
C SER A 66 -26.16 -27.86 -26.31
N GLY A 67 -27.12 -28.04 -27.23
CA GLY A 67 -28.55 -27.77 -27.01
C GLY A 67 -29.24 -27.04 -28.17
N GLY A 68 -28.47 -26.49 -29.11
CA GLY A 68 -28.98 -25.71 -30.23
C GLY A 68 -29.13 -24.22 -29.91
N ALA A 69 -29.11 -23.39 -30.96
CA ALA A 69 -29.08 -21.93 -30.81
C ALA A 69 -30.33 -21.34 -30.12
N GLU A 70 -31.51 -21.92 -30.33
CA GLU A 70 -32.75 -21.46 -29.71
C GLU A 70 -32.78 -21.74 -28.20
N ALA A 71 -32.51 -22.97 -27.79
CA ALA A 71 -32.54 -23.36 -26.37
C ALA A 71 -31.48 -22.60 -25.58
N LEU A 72 -30.26 -22.53 -26.10
CA LEU A 72 -29.17 -21.83 -25.45
C LEU A 72 -29.35 -20.31 -25.47
N GLY A 73 -29.89 -19.73 -26.54
CA GLY A 73 -30.17 -18.30 -26.64
C GLY A 73 -31.33 -17.83 -25.74
N ALA A 74 -32.16 -18.75 -25.25
CA ALA A 74 -33.20 -18.46 -24.26
C ALA A 74 -32.66 -18.36 -22.82
N LEU A 75 -31.43 -18.84 -22.58
CA LEU A 75 -30.79 -18.78 -21.28
C LEU A 75 -30.11 -17.41 -21.11
N SER A 76 -30.45 -16.68 -20.05
CA SER A 76 -29.87 -15.37 -19.74
C SER A 76 -28.72 -15.45 -18.73
N GLN A 77 -28.64 -16.54 -17.96
CA GLN A 77 -27.67 -16.71 -16.88
C GLN A 77 -27.49 -18.17 -16.51
N ARG A 78 -26.42 -18.48 -15.79
CA ARG A 78 -26.12 -19.81 -15.29
C ARG A 78 -25.51 -19.72 -13.89
N THR A 79 -25.97 -20.58 -13.00
CA THR A 79 -25.33 -20.87 -11.71
C THR A 79 -24.75 -22.26 -11.74
N VAL A 80 -23.52 -22.41 -11.25
CA VAL A 80 -22.84 -23.69 -11.05
C VAL A 80 -22.35 -23.74 -9.61
N GLU A 81 -22.68 -24.82 -8.90
CA GLU A 81 -22.08 -25.17 -7.62
C GLU A 81 -21.32 -26.48 -7.78
N ALA A 82 -20.08 -26.53 -7.31
CA ALA A 82 -19.21 -27.68 -7.42
C ALA A 82 -18.43 -27.96 -6.13
N ARG A 83 -18.13 -29.23 -5.89
CA ARG A 83 -17.10 -29.64 -4.94
C ARG A 83 -15.77 -29.63 -5.68
N VAL A 84 -14.76 -28.98 -5.10
CA VAL A 84 -13.40 -28.93 -5.67
C VAL A 84 -12.50 -29.85 -4.87
N VAL A 85 -11.64 -30.61 -5.54
CA VAL A 85 -10.64 -31.47 -4.92
C VAL A 85 -9.27 -31.13 -5.49
N PHE A 86 -8.41 -30.53 -4.68
CA PHE A 86 -6.99 -30.32 -4.99
C PHE A 86 -6.25 -31.60 -4.66
N LYS A 87 -5.71 -32.28 -5.68
CA LYS A 87 -4.99 -33.54 -5.48
C LYS A 87 -3.64 -33.34 -4.82
N ALA A 88 -3.26 -34.32 -4.01
CA ALA A 88 -1.88 -34.44 -3.56
C ALA A 88 -0.92 -34.51 -4.76
N GLN A 89 0.14 -33.71 -4.71
CA GLN A 89 1.20 -33.66 -5.70
C GLN A 89 2.18 -34.82 -5.48
N GLU A 90 2.63 -35.44 -6.58
CA GLU A 90 3.57 -36.54 -6.51
C GLU A 90 4.93 -36.07 -5.97
N GLY A 91 5.48 -36.83 -5.01
CA GLY A 91 6.78 -36.51 -4.39
C GLY A 91 6.70 -35.55 -3.20
N CYS A 92 5.51 -35.12 -2.78
CA CYS A 92 5.32 -34.25 -1.63
C CYS A 92 5.32 -35.01 -0.30
N GLU A 93 6.19 -34.58 0.62
CA GLU A 93 6.26 -35.14 1.97
C GLU A 93 5.24 -34.47 2.90
N ALA A 94 4.79 -35.21 3.92
CA ALA A 94 3.83 -34.70 4.89
C ALA A 94 4.36 -33.46 5.62
N GLY A 95 3.62 -32.35 5.53
CA GLY A 95 4.01 -31.08 6.14
C GLY A 95 4.96 -30.21 5.30
N ALA A 96 5.21 -30.59 4.04
CA ALA A 96 5.82 -29.68 3.07
C ALA A 96 5.01 -28.38 2.99
N GLN A 97 5.70 -27.24 2.95
CA GLN A 97 5.07 -25.91 2.91
C GLN A 97 4.85 -25.41 1.48
N ASP A 98 5.54 -26.03 0.52
CA ASP A 98 5.69 -25.62 -0.86
C ASP A 98 4.91 -26.52 -1.84
N CYS A 99 4.21 -27.54 -1.34
CA CYS A 99 3.38 -28.39 -2.17
C CYS A 99 2.26 -29.10 -1.39
N ILE A 100 1.23 -29.56 -2.11
CA ILE A 100 0.05 -30.22 -1.54
C ILE A 100 0.36 -31.70 -1.32
N TRP A 101 0.47 -32.15 -0.07
CA TRP A 101 0.81 -33.53 0.25
C TRP A 101 -0.40 -34.42 0.57
N GLU A 102 -1.59 -33.84 0.75
CA GLU A 102 -2.86 -34.58 0.89
C GLU A 102 -3.99 -33.90 0.09
N ASP A 103 -4.95 -34.71 -0.36
CA ASP A 103 -6.13 -34.19 -1.07
C ASP A 103 -6.85 -33.18 -0.20
N THR A 104 -7.05 -31.97 -0.72
CA THR A 104 -7.74 -30.89 -0.03
C THR A 104 -9.07 -30.59 -0.73
N GLU A 105 -10.15 -30.60 0.03
CA GLU A 105 -11.49 -30.36 -0.50
C GLU A 105 -11.95 -28.93 -0.27
N GLY A 106 -12.72 -28.42 -1.23
CA GLY A 106 -13.30 -27.09 -1.19
C GLY A 106 -14.66 -27.03 -1.87
N GLN A 107 -15.21 -25.82 -1.90
CA GLN A 107 -16.45 -25.49 -2.59
C GLN A 107 -16.19 -24.41 -3.62
N PHE A 108 -16.86 -24.52 -4.77
CA PHE A 108 -16.82 -23.54 -5.84
C PHE A 108 -18.23 -23.17 -6.25
N VAL A 109 -18.48 -21.87 -6.40
CA VAL A 109 -19.71 -21.34 -6.96
C VAL A 109 -19.36 -20.39 -8.09
N LEU A 110 -20.09 -20.46 -9.20
CA LEU A 110 -20.00 -19.55 -10.34
C LEU A 110 -21.40 -19.06 -10.70
N TYR A 111 -21.55 -17.76 -10.85
CA TYR A 111 -22.67 -17.10 -11.53
C TYR A 111 -22.14 -16.43 -12.78
N SER A 112 -22.74 -16.70 -13.92
CA SER A 112 -22.43 -16.02 -15.17
C SER A 112 -23.70 -15.62 -15.92
N THR A 113 -23.59 -14.61 -16.76
CA THR A 113 -24.70 -14.04 -17.53
C THR A 113 -24.34 -14.00 -19.01
N ALA A 114 -25.36 -14.10 -19.87
CA ALA A 114 -25.15 -14.08 -21.32
C ALA A 114 -24.66 -12.72 -21.84
N ASP A 115 -24.79 -11.64 -21.04
CA ASP A 115 -24.25 -10.32 -21.35
C ASP A 115 -22.81 -10.10 -20.83
N GLY A 116 -22.17 -11.13 -20.27
CA GLY A 116 -20.74 -11.13 -19.96
C GLY A 116 -20.39 -10.62 -18.57
N ARG A 117 -21.27 -10.76 -17.58
CA ARG A 117 -20.96 -10.53 -16.15
C ARG A 117 -20.73 -11.86 -15.44
N MET A 118 -19.84 -11.85 -14.44
CA MET A 118 -19.45 -13.05 -13.71
C MET A 118 -19.16 -12.78 -12.24
N TYR A 119 -19.48 -13.73 -11.39
CA TYR A 119 -19.00 -13.84 -10.02
C TYR A 119 -18.61 -15.30 -9.78
N ARG A 120 -17.46 -15.53 -9.15
CA ARG A 120 -17.08 -16.84 -8.64
C ARG A 120 -16.53 -16.75 -7.24
N ARG A 121 -16.83 -17.78 -6.43
CA ARG A 121 -16.36 -17.92 -5.06
C ARG A 121 -15.76 -19.29 -4.86
N MET A 122 -14.56 -19.33 -4.31
CA MET A 122 -13.84 -20.54 -3.95
C MET A 122 -13.56 -20.54 -2.45
N VAL A 123 -13.89 -21.63 -1.78
CA VAL A 123 -13.68 -21.83 -0.35
C VAL A 123 -12.84 -23.08 -0.15
N VAL A 124 -11.65 -22.94 0.44
CA VAL A 124 -10.72 -24.05 0.73
C VAL A 124 -10.14 -23.86 2.13
N GLY A 125 -10.56 -24.69 3.08
CA GLY A 125 -10.28 -24.47 4.50
C GLY A 125 -10.85 -23.14 4.96
N ASP A 126 -10.02 -22.30 5.56
CA ASP A 126 -10.39 -20.94 6.00
C ASP A 126 -10.21 -19.88 4.89
N ASN A 127 -9.65 -20.25 3.74
CA ASN A 127 -9.44 -19.33 2.64
C ASN A 127 -10.71 -19.17 1.81
N VAL A 128 -11.19 -17.93 1.72
CA VAL A 128 -12.29 -17.54 0.84
C VAL A 128 -11.75 -16.55 -0.19
N LEU A 129 -11.78 -16.96 -1.45
CA LEU A 129 -11.42 -16.13 -2.59
C LEU A 129 -12.66 -15.90 -3.45
N GLU A 130 -12.94 -14.64 -3.73
CA GLU A 130 -14.02 -14.21 -4.61
C GLU A 130 -13.40 -13.47 -5.80
N ARG A 131 -13.98 -13.66 -6.98
CA ARG A 131 -13.62 -12.90 -8.18
C ARG A 131 -14.89 -12.52 -8.91
N GLY A 132 -14.94 -11.32 -9.45
CA GLY A 132 -16.06 -10.90 -10.27
C GLY A 132 -15.67 -9.97 -11.40
N PHE A 133 -16.63 -9.77 -12.27
CA PHE A 133 -16.58 -8.86 -13.41
C PHE A 133 -18.01 -8.34 -13.64
N ASP A 134 -18.21 -7.03 -13.49
CA ASP A 134 -19.53 -6.39 -13.63
C ASP A 134 -19.88 -6.02 -15.07
N GLY A 135 -19.02 -6.37 -16.04
CA GLY A 135 -19.12 -6.01 -17.45
C GLY A 135 -18.12 -4.91 -17.85
N GLU A 136 -17.56 -4.19 -16.88
CA GLU A 136 -16.59 -3.12 -17.07
C GLU A 136 -15.33 -3.30 -16.19
N THR A 137 -15.51 -3.59 -14.90
CA THR A 137 -14.43 -3.70 -13.90
C THR A 137 -14.31 -5.13 -13.39
N GLY A 138 -13.09 -5.68 -13.49
CA GLY A 138 -12.73 -6.94 -12.85
C GLY A 138 -12.25 -6.72 -11.43
N TRP A 139 -12.54 -7.65 -10.54
CA TRP A 139 -12.10 -7.58 -9.15
C TRP A 139 -11.85 -8.95 -8.55
N GLN A 140 -10.96 -9.00 -7.56
CA GLN A 140 -10.68 -10.17 -6.72
C GLN A 140 -10.72 -9.75 -5.26
N LEU A 141 -11.40 -10.50 -4.41
CA LEU A 141 -11.52 -10.26 -2.98
C LEU A 141 -11.04 -11.49 -2.22
N GLN A 142 -10.01 -11.31 -1.41
CA GLN A 142 -9.68 -12.22 -0.31
C GLN A 142 -10.34 -11.70 0.96
N GLN A 143 -11.01 -12.57 1.73
CA GLN A 143 -11.76 -12.13 2.92
C GLN A 143 -10.88 -11.94 4.16
N GLU A 144 -9.81 -12.71 4.32
CA GLU A 144 -8.95 -12.67 5.52
C GLU A 144 -7.45 -12.77 5.17
N PRO A 145 -6.64 -11.71 5.42
CA PRO A 145 -7.11 -10.33 5.64
C PRO A 145 -7.91 -9.83 4.43
N GLN A 146 -8.81 -8.87 4.66
CA GLN A 146 -9.67 -8.37 3.61
C GLN A 146 -8.84 -7.55 2.60
N LEU A 147 -8.73 -8.05 1.38
CA LEU A 147 -7.92 -7.45 0.30
C LEU A 147 -8.72 -7.48 -0.99
N LEU A 148 -9.06 -6.29 -1.49
CA LEU A 148 -9.74 -6.11 -2.77
C LEU A 148 -8.72 -5.63 -3.82
N MET A 149 -8.50 -6.45 -4.83
CA MET A 149 -7.71 -6.14 -6.01
C MET A 149 -8.64 -5.83 -7.18
N LEU A 150 -8.46 -4.67 -7.81
CA LEU A 150 -9.08 -4.31 -9.07
C LEU A 150 -8.15 -4.76 -10.20
N GLU A 151 -8.73 -5.43 -11.19
CA GLU A 151 -8.03 -5.87 -12.39
C GLU A 151 -7.69 -4.67 -13.26
N ASP A 152 -6.58 -4.75 -14.00
CA ASP A 152 -6.22 -3.70 -14.94
C ASP A 152 -7.28 -3.58 -16.06
N PRO A 153 -7.66 -2.36 -16.51
CA PRO A 153 -8.62 -2.20 -17.60
C PRO A 153 -8.24 -2.95 -18.89
N SER A 154 -6.94 -3.19 -19.14
CA SER A 154 -6.49 -4.01 -20.28
C SER A 154 -6.90 -5.48 -20.18
N ALA A 155 -7.23 -5.98 -18.99
CA ALA A 155 -7.73 -7.34 -18.77
C ALA A 155 -9.23 -7.50 -19.12
N THR A 156 -9.96 -6.40 -19.37
CA THR A 156 -11.40 -6.42 -19.66
C THR A 156 -11.81 -7.42 -20.75
N PRO A 157 -11.12 -7.52 -21.91
CA PRO A 157 -11.48 -8.50 -22.94
C PRO A 157 -11.36 -9.94 -22.42
N ILE A 158 -10.29 -10.24 -21.67
CA ILE A 158 -10.05 -11.58 -21.10
C ILE A 158 -11.12 -11.92 -20.06
N LEU A 159 -11.47 -10.96 -19.19
CA LEU A 159 -12.50 -11.15 -18.16
C LEU A 159 -13.90 -11.34 -18.76
N ARG A 160 -14.21 -10.61 -19.84
CA ARG A 160 -15.44 -10.81 -20.61
C ARG A 160 -15.49 -12.22 -21.21
N GLU A 161 -14.38 -12.70 -21.77
CA GLU A 161 -14.31 -14.06 -22.30
C GLU A 161 -14.40 -15.13 -21.20
N ASP A 162 -13.81 -14.91 -20.02
CA ASP A 162 -13.98 -15.78 -18.83
C ASP A 162 -15.45 -15.79 -18.38
N ALA A 163 -16.12 -14.63 -18.39
CA ALA A 163 -17.55 -14.52 -18.07
C ALA A 163 -18.45 -15.24 -19.10
N LEU A 164 -18.02 -15.27 -20.36
CA LEU A 164 -18.71 -15.92 -21.48
C LEU A 164 -18.19 -17.34 -21.78
N LEU A 165 -17.33 -17.92 -20.92
CA LEU A 165 -16.65 -19.20 -21.15
C LEU A 165 -17.62 -20.37 -21.40
N HIS A 166 -18.89 -20.25 -21.03
CA HIS A 166 -19.91 -21.28 -21.27
C HIS A 166 -20.99 -20.84 -22.26
N TRP A 167 -20.74 -19.72 -22.94
CA TRP A 167 -21.63 -18.97 -23.82
C TRP A 167 -20.92 -18.72 -25.14
N TYR A 168 -20.70 -19.77 -25.92
CA TYR A 168 -19.98 -19.71 -27.20
C TYR A 168 -20.83 -19.14 -28.37
N PHE A 169 -21.73 -18.20 -28.07
CA PHE A 169 -22.55 -17.49 -29.04
C PHE A 169 -21.86 -16.24 -29.57
N GLY A 170 -21.99 -16.02 -30.88
CA GLY A 170 -21.53 -14.79 -31.53
C GLY A 170 -20.01 -14.57 -31.43
N VAL A 171 -19.21 -15.62 -31.17
CA VAL A 171 -17.75 -15.50 -30.98
C VAL A 171 -17.08 -14.85 -32.19
N ALA A 172 -17.49 -15.20 -33.41
CA ALA A 172 -16.97 -14.61 -34.65
C ALA A 172 -17.42 -13.14 -34.87
N GLU A 173 -18.41 -12.65 -34.12
CA GLU A 173 -18.89 -11.26 -34.19
C GLU A 173 -18.14 -10.35 -33.21
N ARG A 174 -17.35 -10.92 -32.29
CA ARG A 174 -16.57 -10.19 -31.29
C ARG A 174 -15.32 -9.60 -31.94
N SER A 175 -15.29 -8.28 -32.10
CA SER A 175 -14.21 -7.57 -32.80
C SER A 175 -12.86 -7.65 -32.09
N ASP A 176 -12.86 -8.00 -30.80
CA ASP A 176 -11.70 -8.15 -29.93
C ASP A 176 -11.13 -9.57 -29.91
N LEU A 177 -11.69 -10.51 -30.69
CA LEU A 177 -11.27 -11.91 -30.69
C LEU A 177 -10.91 -12.39 -32.11
N ALA A 178 -9.80 -13.09 -32.22
CA ALA A 178 -9.37 -13.76 -33.44
C ALA A 178 -9.50 -15.29 -33.31
N LEU A 179 -9.93 -15.93 -34.39
CA LEU A 179 -10.14 -17.38 -34.47
C LEU A 179 -9.26 -17.99 -35.56
N GLU A 180 -8.49 -19.01 -35.18
CA GLU A 180 -7.73 -19.84 -36.12
C GLU A 180 -8.16 -21.30 -35.98
N LEU A 181 -8.62 -21.93 -37.07
CA LEU A 181 -8.91 -23.36 -37.07
C LEU A 181 -7.60 -24.15 -36.98
N LEU A 182 -7.49 -25.04 -36.00
CA LEU A 182 -6.33 -25.88 -35.79
C LEU A 182 -6.46 -27.21 -36.55
N PRO A 183 -5.33 -27.84 -36.92
CA PRO A 183 -5.33 -29.19 -37.46
C PRO A 183 -5.98 -30.18 -36.47
N THR A 184 -6.83 -31.07 -36.97
CA THR A 184 -7.38 -32.17 -36.17
C THR A 184 -6.26 -32.97 -35.51
N ARG A 185 -6.43 -33.32 -34.24
CA ARG A 185 -5.55 -34.25 -33.51
C ARG A 185 -6.27 -35.53 -33.16
N THR A 186 -5.52 -36.62 -33.11
CA THR A 186 -6.02 -37.93 -32.64
C THR A 186 -5.42 -38.21 -31.28
N ILE A 187 -6.27 -38.47 -30.28
CA ILE A 187 -5.84 -38.81 -28.93
C ILE A 187 -6.29 -40.22 -28.55
N GLN A 188 -5.51 -40.88 -27.70
CA GLN A 188 -5.93 -42.10 -27.02
C GLN A 188 -6.55 -41.71 -25.69
N SER A 189 -7.86 -41.93 -25.55
CA SER A 189 -8.58 -41.77 -24.28
C SER A 189 -8.89 -43.13 -23.65
N GLU A 190 -9.34 -43.14 -22.39
CA GLU A 190 -9.81 -44.37 -21.73
C GLU A 190 -10.99 -45.03 -22.46
N GLN A 191 -11.76 -44.24 -23.22
CA GLN A 191 -12.92 -44.70 -24.00
C GLN A 191 -12.56 -45.06 -25.45
N GLY A 192 -11.27 -45.06 -25.81
CA GLY A 192 -10.76 -45.37 -27.14
C GLY A 192 -10.15 -44.17 -27.88
N VAL A 193 -9.91 -44.35 -29.17
CA VAL A 193 -9.33 -43.32 -30.05
C VAL A 193 -10.38 -42.23 -30.29
N ARG A 194 -10.02 -40.97 -30.02
CA ARG A 194 -10.86 -39.80 -30.32
C ARG A 194 -10.19 -38.91 -31.35
N GLU A 195 -11.00 -38.33 -32.22
CA GLU A 195 -10.59 -37.24 -33.11
C GLU A 195 -11.10 -35.93 -32.51
N LEU A 196 -10.19 -34.98 -32.30
CA LEU A 196 -10.50 -33.68 -31.74
C LEU A 196 -10.25 -32.60 -32.79
N ASP A 197 -11.25 -31.76 -32.98
CA ASP A 197 -11.19 -30.60 -33.86
C ASP A 197 -10.97 -29.34 -33.02
N GLY A 198 -9.92 -28.60 -33.35
CA GLY A 198 -9.41 -27.52 -32.51
C GLY A 198 -9.62 -26.15 -33.12
N VAL A 199 -9.73 -25.15 -32.26
CA VAL A 199 -9.65 -23.73 -32.65
C VAL A 199 -8.78 -23.01 -31.63
N ARG A 200 -7.91 -22.13 -32.12
CA ARG A 200 -7.12 -21.23 -31.29
C ARG A 200 -7.84 -19.89 -31.19
N TRP A 201 -7.99 -19.43 -29.95
CA TRP A 201 -8.59 -18.17 -29.56
C TRP A 201 -7.51 -17.30 -28.96
N PHE A 202 -7.37 -16.09 -29.48
CA PHE A 202 -6.56 -15.07 -28.87
C PHE A 202 -7.32 -13.75 -28.99
N ALA A 203 -7.49 -13.05 -27.86
CA ALA A 203 -7.94 -11.68 -27.91
C ALA A 203 -6.89 -10.85 -28.66
N ALA A 204 -7.32 -9.89 -29.49
CA ALA A 204 -6.49 -9.11 -30.40
C ALA A 204 -5.56 -8.10 -29.68
N SER A 205 -4.73 -8.60 -28.76
CA SER A 205 -3.76 -7.87 -27.95
C SER A 205 -2.51 -8.75 -27.76
N GLU A 206 -1.33 -8.13 -27.68
CA GLU A 206 -0.04 -8.83 -27.50
C GLU A 206 0.10 -9.50 -26.11
N THR A 207 -0.76 -9.16 -25.15
CA THR A 207 -0.71 -9.63 -23.76
C THR A 207 -1.77 -10.67 -23.42
N SER A 208 -2.52 -11.16 -24.41
CA SER A 208 -3.57 -12.15 -24.20
C SER A 208 -2.98 -13.56 -24.17
N PRO A 209 -3.33 -14.42 -23.20
CA PRO A 209 -2.93 -15.82 -23.25
C PRO A 209 -3.55 -16.50 -24.47
N GLU A 210 -2.75 -17.33 -25.15
CA GLU A 210 -3.27 -18.17 -26.23
C GLU A 210 -4.10 -19.30 -25.60
N SER A 211 -5.36 -19.43 -26.01
CA SER A 211 -6.18 -20.57 -25.62
C SER A 211 -6.56 -21.43 -26.82
N GLU A 212 -6.37 -22.74 -26.71
CA GLU A 212 -6.84 -23.72 -27.68
C GLU A 212 -8.06 -24.44 -27.11
N LYS A 213 -9.14 -24.51 -27.88
CA LYS A 213 -10.36 -25.23 -27.54
C LYS A 213 -10.49 -26.43 -28.46
N TRP A 214 -10.60 -27.62 -27.89
CA TRP A 214 -10.63 -28.89 -28.59
C TRP A 214 -11.96 -29.59 -28.37
N PHE A 215 -12.72 -29.76 -29.45
CA PHE A 215 -14.05 -30.37 -29.43
C PHE A 215 -13.96 -31.81 -29.92
N ASP A 216 -14.69 -32.71 -29.29
CA ASP A 216 -14.79 -34.09 -29.74
C ASP A 216 -15.64 -34.16 -31.01
N ARG A 217 -15.07 -34.68 -32.09
CA ARG A 217 -15.74 -34.74 -33.39
C ARG A 217 -17.02 -35.56 -33.38
N SER A 218 -17.08 -36.61 -32.56
CA SER A 218 -18.21 -37.53 -32.52
C SER A 218 -19.40 -36.95 -31.78
N THR A 219 -19.16 -36.14 -30.74
CA THR A 219 -20.22 -35.54 -29.92
C THR A 219 -20.47 -34.08 -30.26
N GLY A 220 -19.50 -33.37 -30.82
CA GLY A 220 -19.50 -31.91 -30.98
C GLY A 220 -19.25 -31.13 -29.68
N LEU A 221 -19.09 -31.81 -28.54
CA LEU A 221 -18.93 -31.16 -27.23
C LEU A 221 -17.46 -30.80 -26.97
N LEU A 222 -17.23 -29.77 -26.15
CA LEU A 222 -15.90 -29.38 -25.72
C LEU A 222 -15.28 -30.52 -24.90
N TYR A 223 -14.08 -30.93 -25.24
CA TYR A 223 -13.38 -32.00 -24.55
C TYR A 223 -12.19 -31.48 -23.76
N GLU A 224 -11.40 -30.58 -24.35
CA GLU A 224 -10.20 -30.06 -23.72
C GLU A 224 -10.00 -28.58 -24.04
N GLU A 225 -9.49 -27.84 -23.06
CA GLU A 225 -8.94 -26.52 -23.25
C GLU A 225 -7.48 -26.51 -22.83
N LEU A 226 -6.65 -25.81 -23.61
CA LEU A 226 -5.27 -25.51 -23.28
C LEU A 226 -5.14 -24.00 -23.19
N GLU A 227 -4.46 -23.52 -22.17
CA GLU A 227 -4.17 -22.11 -21.97
C GLU A 227 -2.69 -22.00 -21.59
N ARG A 228 -1.95 -21.19 -22.34
CA ARG A 228 -0.52 -20.97 -22.11
C ARG A 228 -0.32 -19.57 -21.59
N ASP A 229 0.34 -19.46 -20.43
CA ASP A 229 0.82 -18.18 -19.94
C ASP A 229 1.94 -17.69 -20.87
N THR A 230 1.77 -16.50 -21.42
CA THR A 230 2.72 -15.92 -22.39
C THR A 230 4.02 -15.44 -21.74
N GLU A 231 4.02 -15.20 -20.44
CA GLU A 231 5.19 -14.73 -19.68
C GLU A 231 5.98 -15.88 -19.07
N THR A 232 5.30 -16.82 -18.40
CA THR A 232 5.95 -17.93 -17.69
C THR A 232 6.10 -19.18 -18.55
N GLY A 233 5.27 -19.34 -19.58
CA GLY A 233 5.18 -20.57 -20.37
C GLY A 233 4.40 -21.69 -19.68
N ASP A 234 3.79 -21.42 -18.52
CA ASP A 234 2.99 -22.39 -17.79
C ASP A 234 1.78 -22.84 -18.62
N LEU A 235 1.45 -24.12 -18.53
CA LEU A 235 0.34 -24.71 -19.28
C LEU A 235 -0.78 -25.09 -18.32
N VAL A 236 -1.95 -24.50 -18.50
CA VAL A 236 -3.19 -24.93 -17.85
C VAL A 236 -3.99 -25.74 -18.86
N ARG A 237 -4.22 -27.02 -18.56
CA ARG A 237 -5.09 -27.92 -19.33
C ARG A 237 -6.37 -28.20 -18.56
N ARG A 238 -7.54 -28.01 -19.17
CA ARG A 238 -8.84 -28.36 -18.58
C ARG A 238 -9.52 -29.44 -19.42
N VAL A 239 -9.92 -30.55 -18.81
CA VAL A 239 -10.60 -31.67 -19.48
C VAL A 239 -12.05 -31.75 -19.00
N TYR A 240 -12.99 -31.80 -19.93
CA TYR A 240 -14.43 -31.73 -19.67
C TYR A 240 -15.07 -33.09 -19.94
N SER A 241 -15.85 -33.60 -18.98
CA SER A 241 -16.48 -34.91 -19.07
C SER A 241 -17.82 -34.99 -18.32
N ASP A 242 -18.50 -36.13 -18.44
CA ASP A 242 -19.83 -36.40 -17.85
C ASP A 242 -20.87 -35.32 -18.20
N TYR A 243 -21.07 -35.06 -19.50
CA TYR A 243 -22.06 -34.06 -19.93
C TYR A 243 -23.50 -34.49 -19.60
N ARG A 244 -24.29 -33.57 -19.07
CA ARG A 244 -25.70 -33.78 -18.71
C ARG A 244 -26.58 -32.66 -19.26
N ASP A 245 -27.83 -33.01 -19.57
CA ASP A 245 -28.85 -32.05 -19.98
C ASP A 245 -29.41 -31.28 -18.77
N VAL A 246 -29.39 -29.95 -18.84
CA VAL A 246 -29.97 -29.03 -17.86
C VAL A 246 -30.68 -27.91 -18.62
N ASP A 247 -32.01 -27.85 -18.50
CA ASP A 247 -32.86 -26.88 -19.20
C ASP A 247 -32.63 -26.83 -20.73
N GLY A 248 -32.32 -27.97 -21.34
CA GLY A 248 -32.04 -28.08 -22.79
C GLY A 248 -30.61 -27.72 -23.21
N ALA A 249 -29.70 -27.54 -22.24
CA ALA A 249 -28.28 -27.32 -22.50
C ALA A 249 -27.41 -28.46 -21.96
N GLN A 250 -26.39 -28.88 -22.71
CA GLN A 250 -25.39 -29.85 -22.24
C GLN A 250 -24.35 -29.15 -21.38
N VAL A 251 -24.13 -29.66 -20.17
CA VAL A 251 -23.18 -29.11 -19.19
C VAL A 251 -22.25 -30.22 -18.70
N ALA A 252 -20.93 -29.98 -18.76
CA ALA A 252 -19.92 -30.90 -18.22
C ALA A 252 -20.07 -31.00 -16.70
N TRP A 253 -20.32 -32.21 -16.19
CA TRP A 253 -20.52 -32.43 -14.76
C TRP A 253 -19.21 -32.72 -14.01
N GLN A 254 -18.13 -33.02 -14.73
CA GLN A 254 -16.78 -33.15 -14.20
C GLN A 254 -15.79 -32.36 -15.06
N ILE A 255 -14.94 -31.57 -14.40
CA ILE A 255 -13.86 -30.80 -15.03
C ILE A 255 -12.55 -31.06 -14.29
N ASP A 256 -11.54 -31.55 -14.99
CA ASP A 256 -10.21 -31.76 -14.42
C ASP A 256 -9.26 -30.67 -14.93
N GLN A 257 -8.77 -29.81 -14.04
CA GLN A 257 -7.76 -28.81 -14.34
C GLN A 257 -6.37 -29.32 -13.95
N ILE A 258 -5.43 -29.29 -14.88
CA ILE A 258 -4.05 -29.74 -14.72
C ILE A 258 -3.15 -28.56 -15.03
N THR A 259 -2.40 -28.11 -14.04
CA THR A 259 -1.44 -27.00 -14.18
C THR A 259 -0.04 -27.58 -14.22
N GLU A 260 0.66 -27.36 -15.33
CA GLU A 260 2.02 -27.81 -15.58
C GLU A 260 2.96 -26.59 -15.57
N VAL A 261 3.85 -26.53 -14.57
CA VAL A 261 4.85 -25.48 -14.39
C VAL A 261 6.23 -26.09 -14.57
N GLU A 262 7.12 -25.42 -15.30
CA GLU A 262 8.45 -25.96 -15.58
C GLU A 262 9.22 -26.23 -14.27
N GLY A 263 9.65 -27.49 -14.09
CA GLY A 263 10.43 -27.91 -12.93
C GLY A 263 9.62 -28.20 -11.66
N LEU A 264 8.29 -28.10 -11.69
CA LEU A 264 7.41 -28.45 -10.57
C LEU A 264 6.49 -29.64 -10.91
N PRO A 265 6.07 -30.43 -9.90
CA PRO A 265 5.03 -31.43 -10.10
C PRO A 265 3.72 -30.80 -10.57
N ALA A 266 3.06 -31.42 -11.54
CA ALA A 266 1.78 -30.95 -12.04
C ALA A 266 0.75 -30.91 -10.90
N GLN A 267 -0.04 -29.84 -10.84
CA GLN A 267 -1.14 -29.71 -9.89
C GLN A 267 -2.45 -30.11 -10.57
N VAL A 268 -3.17 -31.06 -9.98
CA VAL A 268 -4.47 -31.52 -10.48
C VAL A 268 -5.58 -31.02 -9.54
N VAL A 269 -6.59 -30.37 -10.12
CA VAL A 269 -7.78 -29.89 -9.43
C VAL A 269 -9.00 -30.46 -10.12
N GLU A 270 -9.78 -31.25 -9.41
CA GLU A 270 -11.04 -31.84 -9.92
C GLU A 270 -12.22 -30.99 -9.45
N LEU A 271 -13.09 -30.60 -10.38
CA LEU A 271 -14.36 -29.91 -10.10
C LEU A 271 -15.50 -30.88 -10.39
N HIS A 272 -16.21 -31.27 -9.34
CA HIS A 272 -17.37 -32.14 -9.39
C HIS A 272 -18.63 -31.31 -9.20
N LEU A 273 -19.36 -31.04 -10.29
CA LEU A 273 -20.57 -30.22 -10.22
C LEU A 273 -21.63 -30.94 -9.37
N GLN A 274 -22.41 -30.15 -8.63
CA GLN A 274 -23.47 -30.62 -7.75
C GLN A 274 -24.81 -30.03 -8.13
N VAL A 275 -24.82 -28.74 -8.52
CA VAL A 275 -26.03 -28.01 -8.91
C VAL A 275 -25.73 -27.15 -10.12
N VAL A 276 -26.63 -27.18 -11.10
CA VAL A 276 -26.66 -26.24 -12.22
C VAL A 276 -28.09 -25.78 -12.45
N HIS A 277 -28.30 -24.48 -12.62
CA HIS A 277 -29.61 -23.91 -12.99
C HIS A 277 -29.48 -22.56 -13.70
N HIS A 278 -30.53 -22.14 -14.39
CA HIS A 278 -30.55 -20.87 -15.17
C HIS A 278 -31.54 -19.82 -14.60
N ARG A 279 -31.83 -19.89 -13.29
CA ARG A 279 -32.70 -18.94 -12.57
C ARG A 279 -32.04 -17.58 -12.37
N ASP A 280 -32.89 -16.57 -12.17
CA ASP A 280 -32.48 -15.17 -11.92
C ASP A 280 -31.46 -15.03 -10.80
N VAL A 281 -30.36 -14.37 -11.14
CA VAL A 281 -29.25 -14.01 -10.27
C VAL A 281 -29.40 -12.53 -9.89
N ARG A 282 -29.10 -12.19 -8.63
CA ARG A 282 -29.18 -10.80 -8.19
C ARG A 282 -28.05 -9.98 -8.83
N GLU A 283 -28.39 -8.83 -9.40
CA GLU A 283 -27.44 -7.98 -10.12
C GLU A 283 -26.32 -7.41 -9.21
N ASP A 284 -26.62 -7.20 -7.92
CA ASP A 284 -25.68 -6.65 -6.94
C ASP A 284 -24.49 -7.58 -6.66
N MET A 285 -24.57 -8.87 -7.02
CA MET A 285 -23.49 -9.83 -6.78
C MET A 285 -22.28 -9.67 -7.73
N PHE A 286 -22.47 -8.99 -8.87
CA PHE A 286 -21.38 -8.76 -9.83
C PHE A 286 -20.58 -7.49 -9.52
N ALA A 287 -21.19 -6.56 -8.79
CA ALA A 287 -20.61 -5.27 -8.47
C ALA A 287 -19.31 -5.42 -7.67
N VAL A 288 -18.40 -4.46 -7.84
CA VAL A 288 -17.19 -4.34 -7.02
C VAL A 288 -17.61 -4.28 -5.54
N PRO A 289 -17.11 -5.19 -4.68
CA PRO A 289 -17.55 -5.25 -3.29
C PRO A 289 -17.06 -4.03 -2.50
N GLU A 290 -17.86 -3.58 -1.55
CA GLU A 290 -17.41 -2.62 -0.54
C GLU A 290 -16.64 -3.36 0.57
N LEU A 291 -15.47 -2.85 0.92
CA LEU A 291 -14.70 -3.37 2.03
C LEU A 291 -15.37 -3.03 3.36
N GLY A 292 -15.42 -4.01 4.25
CA GLY A 292 -15.98 -3.85 5.58
C GLY A 292 -15.08 -3.02 6.50
N PRO A 293 -15.61 -2.52 7.62
CA PRO A 293 -14.81 -1.84 8.62
C PRO A 293 -13.78 -2.79 9.23
N THR A 294 -12.58 -2.27 9.51
CA THR A 294 -11.52 -3.02 10.18
C THR A 294 -11.50 -2.66 11.67
N GLU A 295 -11.46 -3.67 12.54
CA GLU A 295 -11.33 -3.42 13.97
C GLU A 295 -9.93 -2.90 14.31
N PRO A 296 -9.81 -1.84 15.14
CA PRO A 296 -8.52 -1.37 15.63
C PRO A 296 -7.73 -2.45 16.36
N ALA A 297 -6.50 -2.69 15.91
CA ALA A 297 -5.57 -3.60 16.58
C ALA A 297 -5.03 -3.00 17.89
N GLN A 298 -4.68 -3.85 18.85
CA GLN A 298 -4.06 -3.39 20.09
C GLN A 298 -2.63 -2.89 19.85
N ASP A 299 -2.34 -1.68 20.33
CA ASP A 299 -0.97 -1.17 20.39
C ASP A 299 -0.19 -1.80 21.55
N VAL A 300 0.61 -2.82 21.21
CA VAL A 300 1.45 -3.56 22.17
C VAL A 300 2.51 -2.66 22.81
N LEU A 301 3.02 -1.65 22.10
CA LEU A 301 4.05 -0.76 22.62
C LEU A 301 3.49 0.16 23.71
N LEU A 302 2.30 0.71 23.51
CA LEU A 302 1.61 1.51 24.53
C LEU A 302 1.12 0.66 25.71
N ALA A 303 0.65 -0.57 25.45
CA ALA A 303 0.32 -1.51 26.52
C ALA A 303 1.54 -1.82 27.41
N ASN A 304 2.71 -2.04 26.80
CA ASN A 304 3.97 -2.28 27.51
C ASN A 304 4.43 -1.05 28.31
N LEU A 305 4.28 0.16 27.76
CA LEU A 305 4.55 1.41 28.49
C LEU A 305 3.69 1.50 29.76
N LEU A 306 2.39 1.27 29.62
CA LEU A 306 1.45 1.34 30.75
C LEU A 306 1.81 0.31 31.84
N ALA A 307 2.13 -0.93 31.45
CA ALA A 307 2.57 -1.97 32.38
C ALA A 307 3.87 -1.58 33.10
N ALA A 308 4.88 -1.11 32.37
CA ALA A 308 6.16 -0.69 32.94
C ALA A 308 6.01 0.48 33.92
N LYS A 309 5.12 1.43 33.61
CA LYS A 309 4.77 2.54 34.51
C LYS A 309 4.12 2.04 35.79
N SER A 310 3.13 1.15 35.68
CA SER A 310 2.46 0.55 36.84
C SER A 310 3.45 -0.19 37.76
N ASP A 311 4.38 -0.97 37.19
CA ASP A 311 5.44 -1.65 37.95
C ASP A 311 6.33 -0.64 38.71
N ALA A 312 6.73 0.44 38.04
CA ALA A 312 7.56 1.48 38.63
C ALA A 312 6.86 2.24 39.76
N GLU A 313 5.55 2.49 39.63
CA GLU A 313 4.72 3.12 40.66
C GLU A 313 4.49 2.19 41.87
N ALA A 314 4.37 0.89 41.65
CA ALA A 314 4.27 -0.11 42.72
C ALA A 314 5.59 -0.30 43.49
N ALA A 315 6.72 -0.11 42.82
CA ALA A 315 8.06 -0.27 43.39
C ALA A 315 8.96 0.98 43.19
N PRO A 316 8.60 2.15 43.75
CA PRO A 316 9.26 3.42 43.44
C PRO A 316 10.69 3.56 43.98
N LYS A 317 11.11 2.63 44.84
CA LYS A 317 12.46 2.59 45.43
C LYS A 317 13.35 1.51 44.81
N GLU A 318 12.85 0.78 43.82
CA GLU A 318 13.62 -0.24 43.11
C GLU A 318 14.14 0.34 41.79
N LEU A 319 15.41 0.07 41.48
CA LEU A 319 16.08 0.63 40.31
C LEU A 319 15.51 0.09 39.00
N GLU A 320 15.38 -1.23 38.90
CA GLU A 320 15.02 -1.92 37.65
C GLU A 320 13.65 -1.49 37.09
N PRO A 321 12.56 -1.38 37.90
CA PRO A 321 11.29 -0.87 37.40
C PRO A 321 11.38 0.55 36.82
N GLN A 322 12.17 1.45 37.42
CA GLN A 322 12.35 2.82 36.91
C GLN A 322 13.09 2.82 35.57
N VAL A 323 14.12 1.98 35.42
CA VAL A 323 14.86 1.84 34.15
C VAL A 323 13.96 1.24 33.06
N ARG A 324 13.17 0.21 33.39
CA ARG A 324 12.20 -0.39 32.44
C ARG A 324 11.15 0.62 31.98
N TRP A 325 10.59 1.42 32.89
CA TRP A 325 9.65 2.50 32.52
C TRP A 325 10.34 3.54 31.64
N ALA A 326 11.56 3.98 31.98
CA ALA A 326 12.30 4.94 31.17
C ALA A 326 12.53 4.43 29.73
N ARG A 327 12.93 3.16 29.58
CA ARG A 327 13.14 2.51 28.29
C ARG A 327 11.85 2.41 27.48
N ALA A 328 10.78 1.89 28.08
CA ALA A 328 9.49 1.73 27.40
C ALA A 328 8.93 3.09 26.96
N ALA A 329 9.02 4.11 27.82
CA ALA A 329 8.59 5.46 27.49
C ALA A 329 9.43 6.08 26.36
N PHE A 330 10.74 5.84 26.35
CA PHE A 330 11.59 6.32 25.26
C PHE A 330 11.24 5.63 23.93
N GLN A 331 11.06 4.30 23.94
CA GLN A 331 10.69 3.52 22.76
C GLN A 331 9.33 3.96 22.19
N ALA A 332 8.36 4.27 23.05
CA ALA A 332 7.06 4.82 22.65
C ALA A 332 7.08 6.33 22.31
N ALA A 333 8.25 6.98 22.32
CA ALA A 333 8.41 8.43 22.14
C ALA A 333 7.69 9.31 23.18
N HIS A 334 7.33 8.77 24.34
CA HIS A 334 6.86 9.52 25.51
C HIS A 334 8.06 10.12 26.28
N PHE A 335 8.83 10.99 25.61
CA PHE A 335 10.12 11.48 26.11
C PHE A 335 10.04 12.23 27.45
N GLY A 336 8.90 12.86 27.75
CA GLY A 336 8.64 13.47 29.04
C GLY A 336 8.61 12.44 30.18
N GLU A 337 7.87 11.36 29.99
CA GLU A 337 7.82 10.24 30.94
C GLU A 337 9.17 9.55 31.05
N ALA A 338 9.85 9.32 29.92
CA ALA A 338 11.18 8.73 29.89
C ALA A 338 12.18 9.53 30.75
N ALA A 339 12.13 10.86 30.66
CA ALA A 339 12.99 11.73 31.46
C ALA A 339 12.62 11.73 32.96
N ILE A 340 11.34 11.57 33.32
CA ILE A 340 10.90 11.46 34.72
C ILE A 340 11.43 10.15 35.32
N ALA A 341 11.18 9.03 34.66
CA ALA A 341 11.59 7.69 35.09
C ALA A 341 13.12 7.57 35.18
N ALA A 342 13.85 8.07 34.17
CA ALA A 342 15.31 8.04 34.18
C ALA A 342 15.91 8.89 35.32
N LYS A 343 15.31 10.04 35.66
CA LYS A 343 15.74 10.82 36.83
C LYS A 343 15.49 10.08 38.14
N ALA A 344 14.36 9.36 38.25
CA ALA A 344 14.07 8.54 39.42
C ALA A 344 15.08 7.39 39.55
N ALA A 345 15.42 6.72 38.45
CA ALA A 345 16.50 5.71 38.42
C ALA A 345 17.84 6.29 38.89
N LEU A 346 18.24 7.48 38.42
CA LEU A 346 19.50 8.12 38.83
C LEU A 346 19.51 8.60 40.28
N ALA A 347 18.34 8.82 40.89
CA ALA A 347 18.25 9.10 42.32
C ALA A 347 18.51 7.84 43.16
N LEU A 348 18.27 6.65 42.62
CA LEU A 348 18.55 5.36 43.26
C LEU A 348 19.99 4.88 42.98
N ASP A 349 20.46 5.05 41.74
CA ASP A 349 21.86 4.81 41.36
C ASP A 349 22.35 5.89 40.39
N ALA A 350 23.19 6.79 40.89
CA ALA A 350 23.74 7.89 40.09
C ALA A 350 24.68 7.43 38.95
N LYS A 351 25.09 6.15 38.91
CA LYS A 351 25.95 5.57 37.86
C LYS A 351 25.19 4.70 36.87
N GLU A 352 23.87 4.59 36.99
CA GLU A 352 23.07 3.83 36.04
C GLU A 352 23.26 4.41 34.63
N ILE A 353 23.75 3.56 33.71
CA ILE A 353 24.26 3.98 32.40
C ILE A 353 23.11 4.29 31.44
N GLU A 354 22.08 3.46 31.43
CA GLU A 354 20.95 3.58 30.51
C GLU A 354 20.09 4.81 30.80
N ALA A 355 19.82 5.12 32.07
CA ALA A 355 19.11 6.31 32.48
C ALA A 355 19.88 7.59 32.11
N GLN A 356 21.21 7.61 32.27
CA GLN A 356 22.04 8.71 31.76
C GLN A 356 21.96 8.81 30.24
N TYR A 357 22.01 7.67 29.55
CA TYR A 357 21.95 7.60 28.09
C TYR A 357 20.59 8.10 27.55
N ILE A 358 19.48 7.65 28.12
CA ILE A 358 18.13 8.12 27.80
C ILE A 358 18.01 9.62 28.03
N LEU A 359 18.48 10.15 29.16
CA LEU A 359 18.41 11.60 29.40
C LEU A 359 19.29 12.41 28.44
N ALA A 360 20.42 11.86 27.99
CA ALA A 360 21.25 12.50 26.97
C ALA A 360 20.49 12.62 25.64
N ARG A 361 19.83 11.54 25.23
CA ARG A 361 19.08 11.47 23.96
C ARG A 361 17.81 12.32 23.99
N VAL A 362 17.06 12.29 25.09
CA VAL A 362 15.93 13.22 25.29
C VAL A 362 16.41 14.68 25.25
N SER A 363 17.55 14.99 25.86
CA SER A 363 18.12 16.35 25.80
C SER A 363 18.51 16.73 24.37
N LEU A 364 19.07 15.80 23.59
CA LEU A 364 19.39 16.00 22.18
C LEU A 364 18.13 16.29 21.36
N LEU A 365 17.12 15.42 21.45
CA LEU A 365 15.84 15.57 20.74
C LEU A 365 15.19 16.92 21.04
N GLN A 366 15.26 17.35 22.31
CA GLN A 366 14.75 18.64 22.82
C GLN A 366 15.62 19.87 22.46
N GLY A 367 16.68 19.71 21.67
CA GLY A 367 17.59 20.80 21.30
C GLY A 367 18.49 21.33 22.43
N LYS A 368 18.52 20.65 23.58
CA LYS A 368 19.38 20.98 24.73
C LYS A 368 20.77 20.37 24.55
N LEU A 369 21.50 20.83 23.52
CA LEU A 369 22.73 20.17 23.05
C LEU A 369 23.86 20.11 24.09
N LYS A 370 24.02 21.14 24.93
CA LYS A 370 25.04 21.15 26.01
C LYS A 370 24.73 20.13 27.09
N ASP A 371 23.46 20.03 27.44
CA ASP A 371 22.93 19.08 28.40
C ASP A 371 23.06 17.65 27.89
N ALA A 372 22.80 17.43 26.60
CA ALA A 372 23.00 16.14 25.94
C ALA A 372 24.47 15.68 26.01
N ASP A 373 25.42 16.54 25.62
CA ASP A 373 26.86 16.25 25.68
C ASP A 373 27.31 15.91 27.11
N THR A 374 26.90 16.73 28.09
CA THR A 374 27.27 16.52 29.50
C THR A 374 26.79 15.18 30.02
N LYS A 375 25.51 14.83 29.76
CA LYS A 375 24.93 13.57 30.21
C LYS A 375 25.53 12.36 29.51
N LEU A 376 25.78 12.47 28.21
CA LEU A 376 26.40 11.40 27.42
C LEU A 376 27.83 11.11 27.90
N ARG A 377 28.62 12.14 28.19
CA ARG A 377 29.96 11.98 28.79
C ARG A 377 29.89 11.34 30.17
N GLY A 378 28.83 11.62 30.93
CA GLY A 378 28.52 10.90 32.17
C GLY A 378 28.36 9.40 31.92
N ALA A 379 27.52 9.02 30.95
CA ALA A 379 27.28 7.62 30.59
C ALA A 379 28.56 6.93 30.12
N VAL A 380 29.38 7.59 29.28
CA VAL A 380 30.70 7.10 28.86
C VAL A 380 31.62 6.84 30.04
N LYS A 381 31.71 7.78 30.99
CA LYS A 381 32.52 7.62 32.20
C LYS A 381 32.08 6.42 33.04
N ASN A 382 30.80 6.07 32.98
CA ASN A 382 30.22 4.93 33.71
C ASN A 382 30.22 3.62 32.91
N GLY A 383 30.75 3.61 31.68
CA GLY A 383 30.96 2.39 30.89
C GLY A 383 30.07 2.22 29.66
N LEU A 384 29.39 3.28 29.19
CA LEU A 384 28.71 3.24 27.89
C LEU A 384 29.69 2.85 26.78
N ARG A 385 29.25 1.95 25.90
CA ARG A 385 30.00 1.49 24.73
C ARG A 385 30.45 2.68 23.86
N THR A 386 31.70 2.62 23.40
CA THR A 386 32.35 3.73 22.70
C THR A 386 31.71 4.04 21.36
N ASP A 387 31.27 3.02 20.63
CA ASP A 387 30.61 3.17 19.32
C ASP A 387 29.21 3.79 19.46
N GLU A 388 28.45 3.40 20.49
CA GLU A 388 27.15 3.98 20.80
C GLU A 388 27.28 5.45 21.23
N ALA A 389 28.29 5.74 22.07
CA ALA A 389 28.61 7.11 22.45
C ALA A 389 29.03 7.97 21.24
N ALA A 390 29.86 7.43 20.35
CA ALA A 390 30.27 8.11 19.13
C ALA A 390 29.08 8.46 18.24
N ARG A 391 28.12 7.54 18.07
CA ARG A 391 26.89 7.80 17.29
C ARG A 391 26.12 9.02 17.81
N GLN A 392 25.91 9.10 19.12
CA GLN A 392 25.18 10.22 19.71
C GLN A 392 26.01 11.52 19.74
N LEU A 393 27.32 11.43 19.94
CA LEU A 393 28.23 12.58 19.85
C LEU A 393 28.24 13.18 18.44
N ALA A 394 28.17 12.36 17.40
CA ALA A 394 28.08 12.83 16.02
C ALA A 394 26.89 13.75 15.82
N TRP A 395 25.68 13.35 16.26
CA TRP A 395 24.48 14.17 16.14
C TRP A 395 24.55 15.46 16.96
N ILE A 396 25.10 15.39 18.17
CA ILE A 396 25.34 16.57 19.02
C ILE A 396 26.29 17.54 18.30
N HIS A 397 27.43 17.06 17.80
CA HIS A 397 28.42 17.91 17.13
C HIS A 397 27.91 18.47 15.80
N LEU A 398 27.13 17.72 15.01
CA LEU A 398 26.48 18.22 13.79
C LEU A 398 25.58 19.41 14.09
N ARG A 399 24.71 19.27 15.09
CA ARG A 399 23.77 20.33 15.50
C ARG A 399 24.46 21.52 16.19
N GLN A 400 25.69 21.33 16.68
CA GLN A 400 26.55 22.41 17.18
C GLN A 400 27.39 23.07 16.07
N GLY A 401 27.32 22.61 14.82
CA GLY A 401 28.14 23.09 13.70
C GLY A 401 29.62 22.66 13.78
N GLN A 402 29.94 21.62 14.55
CA GLN A 402 31.30 21.07 14.73
C GLN A 402 31.52 19.87 13.80
N TRP A 403 31.40 20.08 12.49
CA TRP A 403 31.25 18.99 11.52
C TRP A 403 32.50 18.11 11.37
N GLN A 404 33.70 18.65 11.54
CA GLN A 404 34.92 17.84 11.52
C GLN A 404 34.95 16.85 12.69
N LYS A 405 34.47 17.25 13.88
CA LYS A 405 34.33 16.31 15.01
C LYS A 405 33.25 15.28 14.74
N ALA A 406 32.11 15.72 14.21
CA ALA A 406 31.05 14.79 13.86
C ALA A 406 31.47 13.76 12.81
N GLY A 407 32.28 14.15 11.82
CA GLY A 407 32.85 13.23 10.84
C GLY A 407 33.71 12.15 11.51
N ALA A 408 34.56 12.54 12.47
CA ALA A 408 35.35 11.60 13.25
C ALA A 408 34.48 10.67 14.12
N ASP A 409 33.44 11.22 14.76
CA ASP A 409 32.52 10.43 15.58
C ASP A 409 31.69 9.45 14.74
N LEU A 410 31.24 9.85 13.54
CA LEU A 410 30.54 8.96 12.60
C LEU A 410 31.44 7.82 12.14
N ALA A 411 32.71 8.10 11.83
CA ALA A 411 33.68 7.07 11.50
C ALA A 411 33.88 6.09 12.67
N ALA A 412 34.00 6.61 13.90
CA ALA A 412 34.12 5.78 15.11
C ALA A 412 32.83 4.99 15.42
N ALA A 413 31.67 5.48 15.01
CA ALA A 413 30.38 4.80 15.11
C ALA A 413 30.15 3.74 14.01
N GLY A 414 31.11 3.54 13.10
CA GLY A 414 31.01 2.56 12.01
C GLY A 414 30.42 3.09 10.70
N PHE A 415 30.31 4.41 10.55
CA PHE A 415 29.80 5.08 9.35
C PHE A 415 30.86 5.97 8.69
N PRO A 416 32.04 5.44 8.30
CA PRO A 416 33.16 6.25 7.82
C PRO A 416 32.83 7.05 6.56
N VAL A 417 32.09 6.49 5.61
CA VAL A 417 31.71 7.17 4.35
C VAL A 417 30.80 8.38 4.62
N ILE A 418 29.84 8.25 5.55
CA ILE A 418 29.02 9.39 5.97
C ILE A 418 29.87 10.41 6.75
N GLY A 419 30.84 9.92 7.54
CA GLY A 419 31.79 10.77 8.24
C GLY A 419 32.66 11.61 7.31
N GLU A 420 33.11 11.04 6.17
CA GLU A 420 33.91 11.71 5.15
C GLU A 420 33.22 12.96 4.61
N ARG A 421 31.90 12.90 4.36
CA ARG A 421 31.09 14.07 3.94
C ARG A 421 31.28 15.26 4.88
N TYR A 422 31.20 15.03 6.18
CA TYR A 422 31.28 16.11 7.17
C TYR A 422 32.73 16.51 7.50
N ALA A 423 33.68 15.57 7.34
CA ALA A 423 35.09 15.84 7.49
C ALA A 423 35.68 16.66 6.34
N ALA A 424 35.16 16.47 5.11
CA ALA A 424 35.56 17.22 3.93
C ALA A 424 35.05 18.68 3.92
N PHE A 425 34.11 19.02 4.78
CA PHE A 425 33.50 20.34 4.81
C PHE A 425 34.49 21.42 5.27
N GLU A 426 34.62 22.51 4.50
CA GLU A 426 35.53 23.61 4.79
C GLU A 426 34.84 24.76 5.53
N GLY A 427 35.54 25.33 6.52
CA GLY A 427 35.02 26.46 7.29
C GLY A 427 33.91 26.10 8.29
N LYS A 428 33.14 27.11 8.68
CA LYS A 428 32.01 26.94 9.61
C LYS A 428 30.72 26.80 8.81
N PRO A 429 29.96 25.72 8.97
CA PRO A 429 28.74 25.50 8.21
C PRO A 429 27.64 26.49 8.60
N LEU A 430 26.74 26.77 7.66
CA LEU A 430 25.44 27.41 7.86
C LEU A 430 25.52 28.74 8.65
N GLN A 431 26.50 29.58 8.34
CA GLN A 431 26.67 30.87 9.00
C GLN A 431 25.64 31.87 8.47
N ALA A 432 24.52 32.00 9.18
CA ALA A 432 23.41 32.85 8.77
C ALA A 432 23.46 34.25 9.40
N SER A 433 23.21 35.26 8.59
CA SER A 433 23.11 36.68 8.98
C SER A 433 21.88 37.31 8.33
N MET A 434 21.21 38.22 9.03
CA MET A 434 20.00 38.88 8.51
C MET A 434 19.98 40.35 8.93
N LYS A 435 19.54 41.22 8.02
CA LYS A 435 19.26 42.62 8.34
C LYS A 435 17.88 42.71 8.99
N GLY A 436 17.78 43.35 10.15
CA GLY A 436 16.51 43.49 10.87
C GLY A 436 16.15 42.27 11.73
N CYS A 437 14.85 41.99 11.83
CA CYS A 437 14.29 40.88 12.61
C CYS A 437 13.48 39.89 11.77
N VAL A 438 13.02 40.31 10.60
CA VAL A 438 12.05 39.58 9.78
C VAL A 438 12.47 39.71 8.33
N THR A 439 12.36 38.62 7.59
CA THR A 439 12.34 38.61 6.13
C THR A 439 11.22 37.70 5.64
N THR A 440 10.68 37.98 4.47
CA THR A 440 9.62 37.18 3.85
C THR A 440 10.08 36.68 2.48
N LEU A 441 9.64 35.47 2.12
CA LEU A 441 9.85 34.85 0.82
C LEU A 441 8.47 34.52 0.23
N PRO A 442 8.08 35.11 -0.91
CA PRO A 442 6.84 34.75 -1.56
C PRO A 442 6.96 33.35 -2.19
N PHE A 443 5.84 32.63 -2.28
CA PHE A 443 5.78 31.38 -3.04
C PHE A 443 5.66 31.71 -4.51
N VAL A 444 6.23 30.85 -5.36
CA VAL A 444 6.07 30.97 -6.81
C VAL A 444 4.59 30.87 -7.19
N GLU A 445 4.14 31.74 -8.10
CA GLU A 445 2.75 31.77 -8.58
C GLU A 445 2.37 30.51 -9.39
N GLY A 446 1.08 30.14 -9.36
CA GLY A 446 0.53 29.03 -10.14
C GLY A 446 0.83 27.62 -9.60
N VAL A 447 1.35 27.52 -8.37
CA VAL A 447 1.60 26.25 -7.68
C VAL A 447 1.00 26.33 -6.27
N ASP A 448 0.02 25.46 -5.98
CA ASP A 448 -0.81 25.56 -4.75
C ASP A 448 -0.65 24.36 -3.80
N ASP A 449 -0.27 23.20 -4.34
CA ASP A 449 -0.18 21.93 -3.60
C ASP A 449 1.20 21.72 -2.93
N VAL A 450 2.19 22.56 -3.27
CA VAL A 450 3.54 22.53 -2.70
C VAL A 450 4.06 23.94 -2.46
N ILE A 451 5.11 24.07 -1.66
CA ILE A 451 5.80 25.34 -1.40
C ILE A 451 7.06 25.40 -2.26
N ILE A 452 7.06 26.27 -3.27
CA ILE A 452 8.24 26.56 -4.08
C ILE A 452 8.71 27.97 -3.76
N LEU A 453 10.00 28.09 -3.45
CA LEU A 453 10.65 29.36 -3.11
C LEU A 453 11.66 29.72 -4.19
N GLU A 454 11.74 31.01 -4.53
CA GLU A 454 12.88 31.54 -5.28
C GLU A 454 13.97 31.95 -4.30
N ILE A 455 15.16 31.35 -4.46
CA ILE A 455 16.31 31.62 -3.61
C ILE A 455 17.49 32.06 -4.47
N LYS A 456 18.41 32.85 -3.88
CA LYS A 456 19.63 33.28 -4.57
C LYS A 456 20.77 32.35 -4.18
N ALA A 457 21.34 31.63 -5.15
CA ALA A 457 22.56 30.85 -4.95
C ALA A 457 23.68 31.58 -5.70
N ASP A 458 24.55 32.25 -4.95
CA ASP A 458 25.50 33.23 -5.49
C ASP A 458 24.80 34.26 -6.40
N ASP A 459 25.12 34.28 -7.70
CA ASP A 459 24.52 35.18 -8.69
C ASP A 459 23.29 34.59 -9.42
N ALA A 460 22.96 33.33 -9.17
CA ALA A 460 21.82 32.64 -9.79
C ALA A 460 20.56 32.71 -8.92
N THR A 461 19.40 32.68 -9.56
CA THR A 461 18.10 32.50 -8.89
C THR A 461 17.61 31.10 -9.18
N LEU A 462 17.29 30.33 -8.13
CA LEU A 462 16.85 28.95 -8.19
C LEU A 462 15.43 28.81 -7.63
N ARG A 463 14.62 27.97 -8.26
CA ARG A 463 13.30 27.56 -7.79
C ARG A 463 13.42 26.26 -7.01
N MET A 464 13.20 26.31 -5.70
CA MET A 464 13.44 25.18 -4.81
C MET A 464 12.17 24.75 -4.10
N LEU A 465 11.89 23.44 -4.10
CA LEU A 465 10.85 22.83 -3.27
C LEU A 465 11.25 22.92 -1.79
N PHE A 466 10.42 23.54 -0.96
CA PHE A 466 10.65 23.60 0.48
C PHE A 466 10.21 22.30 1.16
N ASP A 467 11.17 21.55 1.68
CA ASP A 467 10.96 20.22 2.23
C ASP A 467 11.55 20.07 3.65
N THR A 468 10.69 19.98 4.66
CA THR A 468 11.11 19.71 6.04
C THR A 468 11.64 18.30 6.25
N GLY A 469 11.36 17.36 5.33
CA GLY A 469 11.92 16.01 5.28
C GLY A 469 13.34 15.96 4.70
N ALA A 470 13.86 17.08 4.18
CA ALA A 470 15.22 17.20 3.68
C ALA A 470 16.11 18.05 4.61
N SER A 471 17.38 17.70 4.67
CA SER A 471 18.32 18.37 5.57
C SER A 471 18.91 19.66 4.98
N ASP A 472 19.33 19.61 3.72
CA ASP A 472 20.21 20.59 3.05
C ASP A 472 19.67 20.95 1.65
N LEU A 473 20.51 21.51 0.78
CA LEU A 473 20.19 21.70 -0.62
C LEU A 473 20.32 20.39 -1.42
N LEU A 474 19.19 19.99 -1.99
CA LEU A 474 18.91 19.04 -3.05
C LEU A 474 19.16 19.59 -4.45
N MET A 475 20.12 19.19 -5.29
CA MET A 475 20.11 19.66 -6.70
C MET A 475 20.75 18.67 -7.68
N SER A 476 20.63 18.94 -8.98
CA SER A 476 21.28 18.11 -10.00
C SER A 476 22.77 18.42 -10.06
N ASP A 477 23.56 17.44 -10.47
CA ASP A 477 24.97 17.62 -10.82
C ASP A 477 25.18 18.72 -11.87
N GLN A 478 24.33 18.77 -12.89
CA GLN A 478 24.36 19.82 -13.91
C GLN A 478 24.14 21.22 -13.31
N GLN A 479 23.15 21.37 -12.43
CA GLN A 479 22.86 22.64 -11.78
C GLN A 479 24.01 23.05 -10.84
N ALA A 480 24.55 22.10 -10.07
CA ALA A 480 25.69 22.33 -9.20
C ALA A 480 26.93 22.81 -9.98
N HIS A 481 27.26 22.17 -11.11
CA HIS A 481 28.37 22.61 -11.96
C HIS A 481 28.18 24.02 -12.53
N SER A 482 26.94 24.41 -12.86
CA SER A 482 26.65 25.78 -13.33
C SER A 482 26.92 26.85 -12.26
N LEU A 483 26.86 26.46 -10.99
CA LEU A 483 27.17 27.28 -9.81
C LEU A 483 28.64 27.10 -9.36
N VAL A 484 29.46 26.38 -10.12
CA VAL A 484 30.87 26.08 -9.79
C VAL A 484 31.00 25.34 -8.45
N ILE A 485 29.99 24.56 -8.08
CA ILE A 485 30.03 23.68 -6.90
C ILE A 485 30.79 22.40 -7.28
N GLY A 486 31.90 22.15 -6.60
CA GLY A 486 32.70 20.94 -6.76
C GLY A 486 32.17 19.76 -5.94
N THR A 487 32.73 18.57 -6.21
CA THR A 487 32.53 17.39 -5.36
C THR A 487 33.65 17.32 -4.34
N ASP A 488 33.32 17.58 -3.07
CA ASP A 488 34.24 17.53 -1.94
C ASP A 488 34.32 16.10 -1.34
N ALA A 489 33.22 15.33 -1.43
CA ALA A 489 33.15 13.96 -0.96
C ALA A 489 32.10 13.13 -1.73
N MET A 490 32.17 11.81 -1.61
CA MET A 490 31.15 10.87 -2.09
C MET A 490 30.53 10.16 -0.89
N ALA A 491 29.25 10.40 -0.61
CA ALA A 491 28.58 9.79 0.53
C ALA A 491 27.08 9.62 0.29
N PRO A 492 26.42 8.65 0.94
CA PRO A 492 24.98 8.52 0.83
C PRO A 492 24.26 9.52 1.74
N LEU A 493 22.98 9.80 1.45
CA LEU A 493 22.14 10.61 2.34
C LEU A 493 21.85 9.91 3.68
N ALA A 494 21.70 8.59 3.63
CA ALA A 494 21.46 7.73 4.78
C ALA A 494 22.25 6.42 4.63
N ALA A 495 22.49 5.72 5.73
CA ALA A 495 23.22 4.45 5.72
C ALA A 495 22.54 3.43 4.78
N GLY A 496 23.33 2.80 3.90
CA GLY A 496 22.84 1.83 2.91
C GLY A 496 22.35 2.42 1.58
N GLY A 497 22.25 3.75 1.46
CA GLY A 497 21.92 4.42 0.20
C GLY A 497 23.08 4.48 -0.81
N PRO A 498 22.82 4.92 -2.06
CA PRO A 498 23.87 5.12 -3.05
C PRO A 498 24.79 6.29 -2.66
N ASN A 499 26.07 6.19 -3.01
CA ASN A 499 27.01 7.29 -2.84
C ASN A 499 26.67 8.43 -3.82
N LEU A 500 26.42 9.61 -3.27
CA LEU A 500 26.11 10.82 -4.02
C LEU A 500 27.24 11.84 -3.86
N PRO A 501 27.54 12.65 -4.90
CA PRO A 501 28.46 13.76 -4.75
C PRO A 501 27.95 14.76 -3.72
N GLN A 502 28.85 15.17 -2.84
CA GLN A 502 28.62 16.16 -1.79
C GLN A 502 29.52 17.36 -2.06
N GLY A 503 28.97 18.56 -1.94
CA GLY A 503 29.70 19.81 -2.14
C GLY A 503 29.24 20.90 -1.21
N GLN A 504 29.71 22.12 -1.47
CA GLN A 504 29.37 23.31 -0.71
C GLN A 504 29.10 24.51 -1.62
N LEU A 505 28.04 25.24 -1.30
CA LEU A 505 27.72 26.55 -1.86
C LEU A 505 28.27 27.64 -0.92
N GLU A 506 28.94 28.65 -1.48
CA GLU A 506 29.54 29.71 -0.67
C GLU A 506 28.47 30.55 0.03
N SER A 507 27.44 30.98 -0.71
CA SER A 507 26.42 31.88 -0.19
C SER A 507 25.02 31.60 -0.75
N LEU A 508 24.05 31.51 0.16
CA LEU A 508 22.63 31.40 -0.12
C LEU A 508 21.87 32.63 0.40
N GLY A 509 21.18 33.33 -0.50
CA GLY A 509 20.27 34.42 -0.19
C GLY A 509 18.82 33.94 -0.06
N LEU A 510 18.20 34.28 1.08
CA LEU A 510 16.83 33.96 1.46
C LEU A 510 16.15 35.28 1.89
N GLY A 511 15.69 36.05 0.91
CA GLY A 511 15.23 37.43 1.11
C GLY A 511 16.37 38.31 1.63
N ASP A 512 16.18 38.94 2.80
CA ASP A 512 17.20 39.75 3.49
C ASP A 512 18.15 38.92 4.37
N MET A 513 18.00 37.60 4.40
CA MET A 513 18.91 36.67 5.07
C MET A 513 19.95 36.13 4.10
N THR A 514 21.20 36.03 4.56
CA THR A 514 22.29 35.35 3.84
C THR A 514 22.86 34.25 4.72
N VAL A 515 22.96 33.04 4.17
CA VAL A 515 23.54 31.85 4.81
C VAL A 515 24.81 31.48 4.05
N LYS A 516 25.94 31.41 4.75
CA LYS A 516 27.23 31.03 4.17
C LYS A 516 27.59 29.58 4.46
N ASN A 517 28.39 28.99 3.58
CA ASN A 517 28.88 27.61 3.64
C ASN A 517 27.69 26.66 3.78
N VAL A 518 26.92 26.55 2.71
CA VAL A 518 25.71 25.72 2.65
C VAL A 518 26.07 24.39 1.99
N PRO A 519 25.93 23.25 2.68
CA PRO A 519 26.12 21.94 2.06
C PRO A 519 25.12 21.66 0.94
N VAL A 520 25.59 20.94 -0.07
CA VAL A 520 24.81 20.55 -1.23
C VAL A 520 25.01 19.07 -1.47
N THR A 521 23.91 18.34 -1.68
CA THR A 521 23.94 16.97 -2.19
C THR A 521 23.49 16.99 -3.65
N MET A 522 24.28 16.38 -4.52
CA MET A 522 24.04 16.36 -5.95
C MET A 522 23.46 15.01 -6.38
N PHE A 523 22.43 15.06 -7.21
CA PHE A 523 21.82 13.90 -7.83
C PHE A 523 22.11 13.89 -9.34
N PRO A 524 22.24 12.72 -9.97
CA PRO A 524 22.08 12.60 -11.42
C PRO A 524 20.75 13.24 -11.86
N ALA A 525 20.75 13.97 -12.98
CA ALA A 525 19.60 14.75 -13.43
C ALA A 525 18.31 13.91 -13.62
N ASP A 526 18.44 12.68 -14.12
CA ASP A 526 17.35 11.71 -14.27
C ASP A 526 16.79 11.22 -12.92
N GLN A 527 17.63 11.16 -11.88
CA GLN A 527 17.22 10.79 -10.53
C GLN A 527 16.60 11.95 -9.75
N LEU A 528 17.09 13.19 -9.95
CA LEU A 528 16.50 14.36 -9.29
C LEU A 528 15.04 14.55 -9.70
N GLY A 529 14.69 14.24 -10.96
CA GLY A 529 13.32 14.27 -11.45
C GLY A 529 12.39 13.39 -10.62
N ALA A 530 12.85 12.23 -10.14
CA ALA A 530 12.09 11.35 -9.25
C ALA A 530 12.05 11.89 -7.80
N VAL A 531 13.11 12.56 -7.33
CA VAL A 531 13.18 13.16 -5.99
C VAL A 531 12.25 14.38 -5.86
N VAL A 532 12.22 15.24 -6.88
CA VAL A 532 11.40 16.45 -6.92
C VAL A 532 9.99 16.16 -7.43
N GLY A 533 9.88 15.25 -8.39
CA GLY A 533 8.63 14.85 -9.03
C GLY A 533 7.95 15.95 -9.86
N MET A 534 8.61 17.09 -10.12
CA MET A 534 8.03 18.25 -10.82
C MET A 534 9.00 18.80 -11.86
N THR A 535 8.46 19.26 -12.98
CA THR A 535 9.21 20.02 -13.99
C THR A 535 9.35 21.48 -13.58
N GLY A 536 10.49 22.11 -13.90
CA GLY A 536 10.71 23.55 -13.66
C GLY A 536 11.03 23.91 -12.21
N VAL A 537 11.47 22.93 -11.43
CA VAL A 537 12.01 23.09 -10.07
C VAL A 537 13.46 22.62 -10.11
N ASP A 538 14.38 23.46 -9.65
CA ASP A 538 15.83 23.26 -9.78
C ASP A 538 16.38 22.35 -8.67
N GLY A 539 15.58 22.07 -7.64
CA GLY A 539 16.00 21.25 -6.51
C GLY A 539 15.09 21.34 -5.28
N VAL A 540 15.64 20.91 -4.15
CA VAL A 540 14.99 20.88 -2.83
C VAL A 540 15.77 21.77 -1.86
N ILE A 541 15.08 22.61 -1.11
CA ILE A 541 15.64 23.33 0.03
C ILE A 541 15.14 22.70 1.33
N GLY A 542 16.05 22.01 2.00
CA GLY A 542 15.82 21.44 3.31
C GLY A 542 15.79 22.48 4.43
N ILE A 543 15.65 22.00 5.67
CA ILE A 543 15.36 22.88 6.81
C ILE A 543 16.60 23.47 7.49
N ARG A 544 17.80 22.89 7.32
CA ARG A 544 19.00 23.36 8.04
C ARG A 544 19.50 24.76 7.66
N PRO A 545 19.35 25.26 6.42
CA PRO A 545 19.60 26.67 6.11
C PRO A 545 18.82 27.65 7.02
N PHE A 546 17.70 27.20 7.58
CA PHE A 546 16.86 27.97 8.48
C PHE A 546 17.11 27.67 9.97
N ALA A 547 17.98 26.71 10.30
CA ALA A 547 18.10 26.12 11.63
C ALA A 547 18.20 27.16 12.76
N GLY A 548 17.41 26.92 13.80
CA GLY A 548 17.36 27.74 15.01
C GLY A 548 16.40 28.92 14.94
N ARG A 549 15.95 29.35 13.76
CA ARG A 549 15.01 30.47 13.57
C ARG A 549 13.57 30.03 13.71
N GLN A 550 12.67 31.00 13.79
CA GLN A 550 11.24 30.74 13.69
C GLN A 550 10.81 30.90 12.22
N LEU A 551 10.08 29.92 11.72
CA LEU A 551 9.56 29.88 10.35
C LEU A 551 8.05 29.86 10.38
N THR A 552 7.43 30.82 9.72
CA THR A 552 5.97 30.87 9.57
C THR A 552 5.59 30.73 8.12
N VAL A 553 4.88 29.67 7.79
CA VAL A 553 4.28 29.46 6.48
C VAL A 553 2.83 29.93 6.54
N ASP A 554 2.45 30.77 5.59
CA ASP A 554 1.09 31.26 5.41
C ASP A 554 0.67 30.95 3.96
N ARG A 555 -0.06 29.84 3.75
CA ARG A 555 -0.42 29.39 2.39
C ARG A 555 -1.54 30.24 1.77
N GLU A 556 -2.37 30.88 2.58
CA GLU A 556 -3.36 31.85 2.08
C GLU A 556 -2.67 33.11 1.54
N LYS A 557 -1.67 33.64 2.27
CA LYS A 557 -0.85 34.77 1.79
C LYS A 557 0.26 34.39 0.82
N ARG A 558 0.51 33.09 0.65
CA ARG A 558 1.59 32.53 -0.18
C ARG A 558 2.97 33.05 0.22
N GLU A 559 3.28 33.03 1.50
CA GLU A 559 4.58 33.52 2.00
C GLU A 559 5.17 32.65 3.11
N LEU A 560 6.51 32.61 3.14
CA LEU A 560 7.32 32.09 4.23
C LEU A 560 7.98 33.28 4.94
N GLU A 561 7.60 33.53 6.18
CA GLU A 561 8.24 34.50 7.06
C GLU A 561 9.33 33.82 7.90
N ILE A 562 10.52 34.43 7.94
CA ILE A 562 11.66 33.98 8.75
C ILE A 562 11.94 35.06 9.81
N VAL A 563 11.96 34.66 11.08
CA VAL A 563 12.25 35.56 12.20
C VAL A 563 13.56 35.18 12.88
N ASP A 564 14.42 36.18 13.11
CA ASP A 564 15.72 35.97 13.76
C ASP A 564 15.56 35.54 15.22
N THR A 565 16.59 34.88 15.74
CA THR A 565 16.65 34.34 17.11
C THR A 565 17.05 35.37 18.17
N GLY A 566 17.58 36.52 17.74
CA GLY A 566 18.10 37.53 18.65
C GLY A 566 17.03 38.05 19.62
N ARG A 567 17.41 38.33 20.88
CA ARG A 567 16.49 38.84 21.91
C ARG A 567 15.69 40.08 21.48
N LYS A 568 16.24 40.92 20.60
CA LYS A 568 15.57 42.09 20.01
C LYS A 568 14.33 41.71 19.18
N CYS A 569 14.24 40.47 18.69
CA CYS A 569 13.16 39.95 17.86
C CYS A 569 12.12 39.12 18.64
N ALA A 570 12.27 38.99 19.96
CA ALA A 570 11.36 38.22 20.81
C ALA A 570 9.88 38.67 20.72
N LYS A 571 9.65 39.98 20.48
CA LYS A 571 8.30 40.51 20.26
C LYS A 571 7.67 39.90 19.01
N GLN A 572 8.43 39.81 17.91
CA GLN A 572 7.94 39.21 16.68
C GLN A 572 7.77 37.70 16.83
N GLN A 573 8.74 37.02 17.45
CA GLN A 573 8.64 35.58 17.71
C GLN A 573 7.33 35.25 18.44
N LYS A 574 7.03 35.98 19.52
CA LYS A 574 5.78 35.82 20.27
C LYS A 574 4.53 36.17 19.46
N ALA A 575 4.61 37.11 18.53
CA ALA A 575 3.48 37.46 17.66
C ALA A 575 3.10 36.32 16.69
N ASN A 576 4.03 35.44 16.36
CA ASN A 576 3.81 34.29 15.50
C ASN A 576 3.41 33.01 16.25
N GLN A 577 3.54 33.00 17.58
CA GLN A 577 3.14 31.89 18.45
C GLN A 577 1.61 31.93 18.66
N VAL A 578 0.86 31.55 17.62
CA VAL A 578 -0.61 31.64 17.59
C VAL A 578 -1.20 30.33 17.09
N GLY A 579 -2.22 29.84 17.81
CA GLY A 579 -2.95 28.61 17.45
C GLY A 579 -2.72 27.51 18.48
N ALA A 580 -2.99 26.27 18.08
CA ALA A 580 -2.70 25.09 18.89
C ALA A 580 -1.18 24.89 18.99
N GLU A 581 -0.71 24.51 20.18
CA GLU A 581 0.71 24.26 20.45
C GLU A 581 1.00 22.77 20.39
N VAL A 582 1.94 22.37 19.53
CA VAL A 582 2.33 20.98 19.34
C VAL A 582 3.84 20.87 19.52
N PRO A 583 4.34 20.25 20.61
CA PRO A 583 5.77 20.01 20.75
C PRO A 583 6.30 19.15 19.60
N PHE A 584 7.49 19.48 19.11
CA PHE A 584 8.21 18.64 18.16
C PHE A 584 9.58 18.26 18.66
N TYR A 585 10.13 17.19 18.09
CA TYR A 585 11.47 16.71 18.40
C TYR A 585 12.32 16.73 17.14
N VAL A 586 13.56 17.22 17.27
CA VAL A 586 14.51 17.20 16.14
C VAL A 586 15.46 16.04 16.33
N HIS A 587 15.38 15.08 15.43
CA HIS A 587 16.20 13.88 15.43
C HIS A 587 17.27 13.95 14.34
N GLU A 588 18.42 13.31 14.61
CA GLU A 588 19.63 13.38 13.77
C GLU A 588 19.98 14.83 13.40
N THR A 589 19.93 15.15 12.11
CA THR A 589 20.31 16.47 11.58
C THR A 589 19.13 17.40 11.37
N HIS A 590 17.92 16.89 11.14
CA HIS A 590 16.81 17.72 10.66
C HIS A 590 15.39 17.15 10.87
N TYR A 591 15.21 15.83 10.96
CA TYR A 591 13.89 15.22 11.03
C TYR A 591 13.05 15.76 12.19
N ILE A 592 11.89 16.33 11.86
CA ILE A 592 10.95 16.93 12.81
C ILE A 592 9.86 15.90 13.10
N TYR A 593 9.88 15.33 14.29
CA TYR A 593 8.86 14.38 14.73
C TYR A 593 7.79 15.05 15.58
N LEU A 594 6.54 14.77 15.25
CA LEU A 594 5.34 15.20 15.94
C LEU A 594 4.60 13.99 16.48
N ARG A 595 3.97 14.12 17.65
CA ARG A 595 3.00 13.14 18.12
C ARG A 595 1.61 13.57 17.66
N GLY A 596 0.85 12.63 17.11
CA GLY A 596 -0.51 12.85 16.62
C GLY A 596 -1.39 11.63 16.83
N GLU A 597 -2.65 11.73 16.43
CA GLU A 597 -3.62 10.65 16.51
C GLU A 597 -4.31 10.44 15.16
N MET A 598 -4.26 9.22 14.64
CA MET A 598 -4.95 8.81 13.40
C MET A 598 -6.16 7.95 13.78
N ASN A 599 -7.37 8.44 13.50
CA ASN A 599 -8.64 7.86 13.97
C ASN A 599 -8.64 7.55 15.48
N GLY A 600 -7.98 8.39 16.28
CA GLY A 600 -7.84 8.24 17.74
C GLY A 600 -6.70 7.31 18.18
N ALA A 601 -5.97 6.66 17.26
CA ALA A 601 -4.78 5.89 17.57
C ALA A 601 -3.55 6.79 17.63
N GLU A 602 -2.85 6.78 18.77
CA GLU A 602 -1.62 7.57 18.96
C GLU A 602 -0.48 7.07 18.06
N GLY A 603 0.27 8.00 17.46
CA GLY A 603 1.48 7.72 16.72
C GLY A 603 2.47 8.88 16.65
N VAL A 604 3.66 8.59 16.12
CA VAL A 604 4.77 9.50 15.90
C VAL A 604 5.02 9.66 14.41
N TYR A 605 4.97 10.89 13.92
CA TYR A 605 5.01 11.18 12.50
C TYR A 605 6.12 12.17 12.16
N LEU A 606 6.86 11.88 11.08
CA LEU A 606 7.80 12.82 10.49
C LEU A 606 7.03 13.92 9.73
N LEU A 607 7.29 15.19 10.02
CA LEU A 607 6.80 16.28 9.18
C LEU A 607 7.62 16.38 7.89
N ASN A 608 6.98 16.15 6.74
CA ASN A 608 7.58 16.15 5.41
C ASN A 608 6.76 17.03 4.45
N THR A 609 7.10 18.31 4.36
CA THR A 609 6.40 19.24 3.45
C THR A 609 6.72 19.02 1.96
N GLY A 610 7.73 18.23 1.63
CA GLY A 610 8.03 17.84 0.25
C GLY A 610 7.20 16.66 -0.26
N MET A 611 6.48 15.96 0.62
CA MET A 611 5.63 14.83 0.23
C MET A 611 4.45 15.28 -0.64
N ARG A 612 4.12 14.47 -1.65
CA ARG A 612 3.12 14.77 -2.68
C ARG A 612 2.27 13.54 -3.00
N GLY A 613 1.09 13.77 -3.57
CA GLY A 613 0.16 12.72 -3.98
C GLY A 613 -0.62 12.08 -2.84
N ALA A 614 -0.26 12.37 -1.59
CA ALA A 614 -0.98 11.98 -0.39
C ALA A 614 -0.80 13.04 0.70
N ASP A 615 -1.78 13.13 1.60
CA ASP A 615 -1.75 14.05 2.73
C ASP A 615 -0.86 13.51 3.84
N LEU A 616 -0.83 12.18 4.01
CA LEU A 616 0.06 11.48 4.93
C LEU A 616 0.43 10.09 4.39
N THR A 617 1.35 9.40 5.05
CA THR A 617 1.57 7.96 4.88
C THR A 617 1.84 7.35 6.24
N ALA A 618 1.49 6.08 6.41
CA ALA A 618 1.72 5.34 7.64
C ALA A 618 2.21 3.92 7.34
N ASN A 619 2.82 3.28 8.34
CA ASN A 619 3.13 1.86 8.27
C ASN A 619 1.91 1.00 8.60
N GLU A 620 2.00 -0.30 8.31
CA GLU A 620 0.92 -1.26 8.52
C GLU A 620 0.41 -1.30 9.96
N GLY A 621 1.31 -1.24 10.94
CA GLY A 621 0.94 -1.22 12.36
C GLY A 621 0.11 0.01 12.73
N ALA A 622 0.50 1.18 12.24
CA ALA A 622 -0.23 2.43 12.48
C ALA A 622 -1.63 2.42 11.85
N TYR A 623 -1.77 1.90 10.62
CA TYR A 623 -3.08 1.71 9.99
C TYR A 623 -3.94 0.73 10.79
N ALA A 624 -3.38 -0.40 11.21
CA ALA A 624 -4.07 -1.40 12.01
C ALA A 624 -4.55 -0.83 13.35
N HIS A 625 -3.70 -0.08 14.08
CA HIS A 625 -4.09 0.56 15.35
C HIS A 625 -5.24 1.58 15.15
N ALA A 626 -5.33 2.20 13.97
CA ALA A 626 -6.37 3.15 13.60
C ALA A 626 -7.65 2.51 13.03
N GLY A 627 -7.71 1.17 12.93
CA GLY A 627 -8.83 0.45 12.32
C GLY A 627 -8.97 0.71 10.82
N ILE A 628 -7.87 0.98 10.14
CA ILE A 628 -7.85 1.24 8.70
C ILE A 628 -7.36 -0.02 7.98
N GLY A 629 -8.25 -0.63 7.20
CA GLY A 629 -7.93 -1.74 6.31
C GLY A 629 -7.28 -1.28 5.01
N ALA A 630 -6.78 -2.24 4.24
CA ALA A 630 -6.26 -1.96 2.92
C ALA A 630 -7.37 -1.36 2.03
N PRO A 631 -7.11 -0.24 1.31
CA PRO A 631 -8.05 0.25 0.31
C PRO A 631 -8.14 -0.72 -0.88
N PRO A 632 -9.15 -0.59 -1.77
CA PRO A 632 -9.14 -1.30 -3.05
C PRO A 632 -7.88 -0.96 -3.84
N MET A 633 -7.08 -1.97 -4.18
CA MET A 633 -5.76 -1.80 -4.80
C MET A 633 -5.82 -2.15 -6.28
N GLN A 634 -4.99 -1.47 -7.08
CA GLN A 634 -4.75 -1.83 -8.47
C GLN A 634 -3.24 -2.00 -8.68
N ALA A 635 -2.84 -3.04 -9.41
CA ALA A 635 -1.43 -3.33 -9.66
C ALA A 635 -0.73 -2.13 -10.32
N GLY A 636 0.42 -1.74 -9.77
CA GLY A 636 1.22 -0.61 -10.29
C GLY A 636 0.63 0.78 -10.03
N VAL A 637 -0.53 0.90 -9.38
CA VAL A 637 -1.17 2.19 -9.10
C VAL A 637 -1.04 2.53 -7.60
N PRO A 638 -0.41 3.67 -7.25
CA PRO A 638 -0.42 4.18 -5.88
C PRO A 638 -1.84 4.31 -5.35
N THR A 639 -2.11 3.71 -4.20
CA THR A 639 -3.45 3.70 -3.61
C THR A 639 -3.50 4.55 -2.34
N LEU A 640 -4.60 5.27 -2.15
CA LEU A 640 -4.85 6.08 -0.96
C LEU A 640 -5.88 5.40 -0.05
N ALA A 641 -5.53 5.22 1.21
CA ALA A 641 -6.46 4.89 2.27
C ALA A 641 -7.14 6.16 2.79
N GLY A 642 -8.44 6.07 3.10
CA GLY A 642 -9.20 7.17 3.69
C GLY A 642 -8.93 7.30 5.19
N ILE A 643 -8.57 8.50 5.63
CA ILE A 643 -8.42 8.86 7.04
C ILE A 643 -9.59 9.75 7.45
N GLU A 644 -10.45 9.23 8.32
CA GLU A 644 -11.60 9.98 8.81
C GLU A 644 -11.15 11.21 9.60
N ARG A 645 -10.19 11.03 10.51
CA ARG A 645 -9.70 12.09 11.39
C ARG A 645 -8.22 11.94 11.72
N PHE A 646 -7.50 13.05 11.67
CA PHE A 646 -6.14 13.18 12.17
C PHE A 646 -6.05 14.35 13.15
N ALA A 647 -5.37 14.17 14.29
CA ALA A 647 -5.19 15.21 15.29
C ALA A 647 -3.71 15.46 15.61
N LEU A 648 -3.38 16.73 15.83
CA LEU A 648 -2.10 17.22 16.36
C LEU A 648 -2.41 18.09 17.58
N GLY A 649 -2.44 17.46 18.76
CA GLY A 649 -2.97 18.10 19.96
C GLY A 649 -4.43 18.53 19.75
N GLU A 650 -4.73 19.81 20.01
CA GLU A 650 -6.08 20.37 19.85
C GLU A 650 -6.46 20.66 18.39
N TYR A 651 -5.52 20.61 17.45
CA TYR A 651 -5.78 20.82 16.03
C TYR A 651 -6.21 19.52 15.36
N THR A 652 -7.29 19.57 14.58
CA THR A 652 -7.87 18.38 13.93
C THR A 652 -8.16 18.61 12.46
N ARG A 653 -7.98 17.56 11.67
CA ARG A 653 -8.37 17.48 10.27
C ARG A 653 -9.16 16.22 10.00
N THR A 654 -9.98 16.27 8.97
CA THR A 654 -10.84 15.17 8.55
C THR A 654 -10.72 14.95 7.05
N ASN A 655 -11.09 13.75 6.59
CA ASN A 655 -11.12 13.37 5.18
C ASN A 655 -9.77 13.57 4.50
N LEU A 656 -8.73 12.94 5.05
CA LEU A 656 -7.39 12.96 4.46
C LEU A 656 -7.14 11.68 3.66
N GLY A 657 -6.36 11.78 2.59
CA GLY A 657 -5.87 10.63 1.82
C GLY A 657 -4.48 10.21 2.27
N ALA A 658 -4.29 8.95 2.65
CA ALA A 658 -3.02 8.42 3.11
C ALA A 658 -2.42 7.39 2.16
N ALA A 659 -1.16 7.52 1.78
CA ALA A 659 -0.51 6.57 0.88
C ALA A 659 -0.34 5.20 1.56
N TRP A 660 -0.94 4.16 0.97
CA TRP A 660 -0.92 2.79 1.48
C TRP A 660 0.28 2.00 0.91
N GLY A 661 0.99 1.26 1.77
CA GLY A 661 2.10 0.40 1.33
C GLY A 661 3.43 1.10 1.00
N PHE A 662 3.58 2.39 1.35
CA PHE A 662 4.79 3.17 1.05
C PHE A 662 5.83 3.21 2.19
N LEU A 663 5.39 3.08 3.45
CA LEU A 663 6.27 3.14 4.62
C LEU A 663 6.32 1.79 5.34
N TYR A 664 7.52 1.20 5.39
CA TYR A 664 7.75 -0.09 6.09
C TYR A 664 8.46 0.06 7.44
N GLN A 665 9.02 1.24 7.71
CA GLN A 665 9.77 1.49 8.93
C GLN A 665 8.81 1.67 10.11
N ASN A 666 9.09 1.00 11.23
CA ASN A 666 8.32 1.08 12.48
C ASN A 666 9.08 1.80 13.62
N ALA A 667 10.36 2.10 13.39
CA ALA A 667 11.21 2.79 14.34
C ALA A 667 12.25 3.65 13.63
N THR A 668 12.72 4.68 14.33
CA THR A 668 13.84 5.51 13.89
C THR A 668 15.18 4.81 14.07
N SER A 669 16.27 5.40 13.57
CA SER A 669 17.65 4.91 13.81
C SER A 669 18.05 4.89 15.30
N ASP A 670 17.31 5.63 16.12
CA ASP A 670 17.40 5.70 17.57
C ASP A 670 16.41 4.71 18.25
N MET A 671 15.73 3.84 17.49
CA MET A 671 14.87 2.78 18.03
C MET A 671 13.67 3.27 18.86
N PHE A 672 13.21 4.52 18.65
CA PHE A 672 11.89 4.94 19.10
C PHE A 672 10.88 4.85 17.95
N ARG A 673 9.61 4.72 18.30
CA ARG A 673 8.48 4.52 17.39
C ARG A 673 8.47 5.54 16.24
N LEU A 674 8.19 5.04 15.04
CA LEU A 674 7.87 5.82 13.85
C LEU A 674 6.63 5.18 13.21
N ASP A 675 5.56 5.94 13.06
CA ASP A 675 4.28 5.47 12.54
C ASP A 675 3.99 5.95 11.12
N GLY A 676 4.52 7.12 10.75
CA GLY A 676 4.18 7.73 9.48
C GLY A 676 4.95 9.00 9.13
N MET A 677 4.52 9.63 8.03
CA MET A 677 4.95 10.96 7.62
C MET A 677 3.73 11.84 7.32
N LEU A 678 3.80 13.12 7.66
CA LEU A 678 2.76 14.11 7.43
C LEU A 678 3.18 15.05 6.29
N GLY A 679 2.31 15.17 5.30
CA GLY A 679 2.44 16.13 4.21
C GLY A 679 1.88 17.50 4.57
N LEU A 680 1.95 18.42 3.61
CA LEU A 680 1.44 19.79 3.75
C LEU A 680 -0.05 19.84 4.08
N GLU A 681 -0.85 18.93 3.53
CA GLU A 681 -2.30 18.97 3.68
C GLU A 681 -2.76 18.62 5.11
N VAL A 682 -1.98 17.88 5.90
CA VAL A 682 -2.26 17.71 7.34
C VAL A 682 -2.19 19.06 8.06
N LEU A 683 -1.23 19.91 7.73
CA LEU A 683 -1.10 21.26 8.29
C LEU A 683 -2.14 22.24 7.74
N GLY A 684 -2.77 21.90 6.62
CA GLY A 684 -3.82 22.68 5.97
C GLY A 684 -3.32 23.89 5.21
N ARG A 685 -4.28 24.71 4.76
CA ARG A 685 -4.02 25.93 3.97
C ARG A 685 -3.81 27.19 4.84
N GLY A 686 -4.05 27.08 6.14
CA GLY A 686 -3.87 28.19 7.06
C GLY A 686 -2.40 28.49 7.38
N ARG A 687 -2.21 29.34 8.39
CA ARG A 687 -0.90 29.72 8.92
C ARG A 687 -0.40 28.72 9.95
N TRP A 688 0.86 28.32 9.83
CA TRP A 688 1.57 27.52 10.82
C TRP A 688 3.00 27.98 11.01
N THR A 689 3.54 27.76 12.22
CA THR A 689 4.85 28.26 12.63
C THR A 689 5.68 27.18 13.30
N LEU A 690 6.87 26.89 12.76
CA LEU A 690 7.90 26.10 13.42
C LEU A 690 8.79 27.04 14.24
N ASP A 691 8.73 26.92 15.57
CA ASP A 691 9.61 27.63 16.47
C ASP A 691 10.72 26.70 16.99
N TYR A 692 11.92 26.81 16.43
CA TYR A 692 13.07 26.00 16.84
C TYR A 692 13.62 26.35 18.22
N SER A 693 13.29 27.54 18.75
CA SER A 693 13.80 27.97 20.06
C SER A 693 13.09 27.25 21.20
N THR A 694 11.78 27.02 21.04
CA THR A 694 10.94 26.26 21.98
C THR A 694 10.69 24.83 21.53
N GLN A 695 11.04 24.50 20.28
CA GLN A 695 10.67 23.28 19.58
C GLN A 695 9.16 23.01 19.63
N THR A 696 8.41 23.99 19.15
CA THR A 696 6.95 23.97 19.14
C THR A 696 6.45 24.35 17.76
N LEU A 697 5.54 23.56 17.23
CA LEU A 697 4.71 23.88 16.08
C LEU A 697 3.47 24.61 16.60
N PHE A 698 3.22 25.82 16.10
CA PHE A 698 1.98 26.53 16.30
C PHE A 698 1.14 26.40 15.04
N ILE A 699 -0.10 25.94 15.16
CA ILE A 699 -0.97 25.72 14.01
C ILE A 699 -2.35 26.33 14.25
N GLN A 700 -2.80 27.16 13.31
CA GLN A 700 -4.13 27.76 13.38
C GLN A 700 -5.14 26.80 12.77
N ALA A 701 -6.26 26.62 13.47
CA ALA A 701 -7.42 25.97 12.86
C ALA A 701 -7.83 26.77 11.61
N PRO A 702 -8.25 26.10 10.53
CA PRO A 702 -8.84 26.81 9.40
C PRO A 702 -10.01 27.66 9.91
N PRO A 703 -10.22 28.87 9.36
CA PRO A 703 -11.39 29.65 9.72
C PRO A 703 -12.65 28.81 9.48
N GLU A 704 -13.55 28.80 10.46
CA GLU A 704 -14.82 28.09 10.37
C GLU A 704 -15.49 28.50 9.05
N PRO A 705 -15.93 27.55 8.20
CA PRO A 705 -16.57 27.91 6.95
C PRO A 705 -17.72 28.86 7.25
N ALA A 706 -17.72 30.02 6.61
CA ALA A 706 -18.77 31.01 6.80
C ALA A 706 -20.13 30.30 6.69
N PRO A 707 -21.05 30.51 7.65
CA PRO A 707 -22.31 29.79 7.67
C PRO A 707 -22.96 29.94 6.30
N ALA A 708 -23.21 28.79 5.64
CA ALA A 708 -23.73 28.73 4.29
C ALA A 708 -24.84 29.76 4.15
N GLU A 709 -24.62 30.75 3.30
CA GLU A 709 -25.57 31.83 3.07
C GLU A 709 -26.86 31.15 2.64
N LYS A 710 -27.89 31.20 3.51
CA LYS A 710 -29.18 30.56 3.27
C LYS A 710 -29.66 31.02 1.91
N THR A 711 -29.52 30.14 0.93
CA THR A 711 -29.96 30.39 -0.43
C THR A 711 -31.44 30.73 -0.30
N LYS A 712 -31.78 31.97 -0.68
CA LYS A 712 -33.15 32.46 -0.65
C LYS A 712 -34.04 31.41 -1.28
N ALA A 713 -35.01 30.95 -0.49
CA ALA A 713 -36.04 29.99 -0.87
C ALA A 713 -36.52 30.23 -2.31
N GLU A 714 -36.55 29.13 -3.06
CA GLU A 714 -37.26 28.93 -4.31
C GLU A 714 -38.49 29.83 -4.42
N ALA A 715 -38.51 30.62 -5.49
CA ALA A 715 -39.69 31.33 -5.93
C ALA A 715 -40.81 30.32 -6.20
N ALA A 716 -41.98 30.61 -5.61
CA ALA A 716 -43.21 29.84 -5.76
C ALA A 716 -43.54 29.52 -7.24
N PRO A 717 -44.11 28.33 -7.53
CA PRO A 717 -44.44 27.94 -8.90
C PRO A 717 -45.50 28.87 -9.50
N ALA A 718 -45.24 29.31 -10.73
CA ALA A 718 -46.11 30.18 -11.50
C ALA A 718 -47.50 29.56 -11.69
N LYS A 719 -48.55 30.34 -11.39
CA LYS A 719 -49.95 30.00 -11.66
C LYS A 719 -50.16 29.74 -13.16
N LYS A 720 -50.71 28.57 -13.48
CA LYS A 720 -51.28 28.21 -14.79
C LYS A 720 -52.31 29.28 -15.24
N PRO A 721 -52.28 29.74 -16.51
CA PRO A 721 -53.33 30.59 -17.04
C PRO A 721 -54.61 29.78 -17.26
N GLU A 722 -55.72 30.30 -16.72
CA GLU A 722 -57.07 29.80 -16.86
C GLU A 722 -57.57 30.08 -18.28
N ALA A 723 -58.07 29.04 -18.96
CA ALA A 723 -58.57 29.12 -20.32
C ALA A 723 -59.92 29.85 -20.37
N ALA A 724 -60.02 30.88 -21.20
CA ALA A 724 -61.28 31.53 -21.53
C ALA A 724 -62.12 30.64 -22.47
N PRO A 725 -63.46 30.60 -22.33
CA PRO A 725 -64.31 29.76 -23.16
C PRO A 725 -64.50 30.37 -24.55
N ALA A 726 -64.37 29.54 -25.59
CA ALA A 726 -64.70 29.90 -26.96
C ALA A 726 -66.22 29.92 -27.20
N LYS A 727 -66.67 30.83 -28.06
CA LYS A 727 -67.96 30.76 -28.74
C LYS A 727 -67.87 29.83 -29.94
#